data_AF-A0A0E0K8X5-F1
#
_entry.id   AF-A0A0E0K8X5-F1
#
_cell.length_a   1.000
_cell.length_b   1.000
_cell.length_c   1.000
_cell.angle_alpha   90.00
_cell.angle_beta   90.00
_cell.angle_gamma   90.00
#
_symmetry.space_group_name_H-M   'P 1'
#
loop_
_entity.id
_entity.type
_entity.pdbx_description
1 polymer ?
#
loop_
_entity_poly.entity_id
_entity_poly.type
_entity_poly.pdbx_seq_one_letter_code
_entity_poly.pdbx_strand_id
1 'polypeptide(L)'
;MASTILQQKGAGEDAVVVVGAGIAGLAVALGLHRKGVKCSVLESSPELRASGFAIATWRNALQALDALGVGNKIRKCHLHLQEGPNEMLCVRRDWLLRALEEELPEGTIRYSSKIVEIEEDGDAKILHLGDGTILRSKVLIGCDGVNSVVAKWLGLAKPSYSGRLATRGLACYPGGHGFDPKFKMFFGHGFRVGVIPCNDTDVYWFFTWSPSEHDDDALAKKKQFVLTKLRSAQIPTEVLEVVERSEAKHVLTAPLRFRPPVSLLLASISKGNVCVAGDALHPMTPDLGQGGCAALEDGVVLARCLGDAILGGSGAESERIEAGLREYARIRRWRSAELIGTAYAVGFMQESSNGVISFLRDNWLAGALQERADGREIVIAGAGLAGLAVALGLHRKGLRSLVLESSPTPRTSGFAFITWTNAFRALDALGVGDKMRSQHQQIQRLSVMSSATGEIVQELDLRVEGKRGPHEARCVSRTALLLALEEELPRGTIRYSSKIVSIEEHGNDKILHLSDGSTLRAKVLIGCDGINSVVARWLGLAKPSDSGRTATRGRAKYPDGHGFEPRLLLLVGQGFRAGMLPCNNTDVYWFFTWSPSPDGKDVDKSAAAMKQFVLTKLRSTNVPPQVLEAVERSEMNDVLAAPLRFRSPLSLPFASISKGNVCVAGDALHPTTPDLAQGACTALEDAVVLARCLGEALLLRTGDGAAEERRVEAALRRYADARRWRSAQLTGASYAVGFVQQSDHPAVGFLRDKLLSGVLAKTLLMMPDYDCGTLSSSATPMEGSNVEGIVIAGAGLAGLATALGLHRKGVRSLVLESSETLRASGFAFTTWTNAFRALDALGVGDKIREHHVLYERLVAFSASTGEPAAKVSLKMQGKSGPHEIRSVKRNFLLETLENELPEGTIRFSSKIVSIEEEGNVKLLHLADGSTIRAKVLIGCDGVNSVVAKWLGLPKPILSGRSATRGLAEYPAGHGFGPEILQFIGQGFRSGVLPCSDTSVYWNYTWYPSPDDGDAEESVAKMRSYVLAKLTAAKIPVEALDVIERSEMSDVVSSPLRFRSPLALVRGSISRGNVCVAGDAFHPTTPELGQGGCAALEDGVVLARCLSEAFLADGAEHDPGYEAVTAALEKYAEERRWRGIRLITAAYVVGFIQQSNNPVIKFLREKFLSGLLAKTMITMADYDCGKL
;
A
#
# COMPACT_ATOMS: atom_id res chain seq x y z
N MET A 1 -62.08 41.00 34.82
CA MET A 1 -61.43 42.18 35.42
C MET A 1 -60.58 41.67 36.57
N ALA A 2 -59.25 41.71 36.59
CA ALA A 2 -58.21 42.50 35.95
C ALA A 2 -56.98 41.54 35.81
N SER A 3 -56.44 41.27 34.62
CA SER A 3 -55.48 42.09 33.86
C SER A 3 -54.13 42.28 34.57
N THR A 4 -53.07 41.91 33.83
CA THR A 4 -51.71 42.50 33.87
C THR A 4 -50.85 41.97 35.04
N ILE A 5 -49.69 41.32 34.85
CA ILE A 5 -48.50 41.76 34.12
C ILE A 5 -47.63 40.52 33.81
N LEU A 6 -47.49 40.18 32.53
CA LEU A 6 -46.22 39.83 31.88
C LEU A 6 -46.54 39.67 30.39
N GLN A 7 -46.57 40.83 29.74
CA GLN A 7 -46.62 40.96 28.30
C GLN A 7 -45.56 40.06 27.64
N GLN A 8 -46.01 39.37 26.61
CA GLN A 8 -45.25 39.00 25.41
C GLN A 8 -43.98 39.85 25.20
N LYS A 9 -42.84 39.41 25.76
CA LYS A 9 -41.59 39.50 25.02
C LYS A 9 -41.62 38.31 24.08
N GLY A 10 -41.88 38.56 22.79
CA GLY A 10 -42.01 37.50 21.79
C GLY A 10 -40.88 36.49 21.93
N ALA A 11 -41.22 35.23 22.19
CA ALA A 11 -40.26 34.15 22.11
C ALA A 11 -39.77 34.12 20.66
N GLY A 12 -38.55 34.59 20.42
CA GLY A 12 -37.94 34.50 19.10
C GLY A 12 -37.84 33.02 18.73
N GLU A 13 -38.50 32.63 17.64
CA GLU A 13 -38.48 31.27 17.14
C GLU A 13 -37.30 31.13 16.17
N ASP A 14 -36.22 30.50 16.63
CA ASP A 14 -35.06 30.21 15.79
C ASP A 14 -35.10 28.72 15.38
N ALA A 15 -35.15 28.42 14.09
CA ALA A 15 -35.30 27.04 13.61
C ALA A 15 -34.11 26.13 13.99
N VAL A 16 -32.88 26.65 13.96
CA VAL A 16 -31.67 25.92 14.37
C VAL A 16 -30.84 26.80 15.28
N VAL A 17 -30.55 26.32 16.49
CA VAL A 17 -29.73 27.01 17.49
C VAL A 17 -28.45 26.23 17.74
N VAL A 18 -27.31 26.89 17.52
CA VAL A 18 -25.97 26.39 17.84
C VAL A 18 -25.48 27.07 19.11
N VAL A 19 -25.12 26.30 20.13
CA VAL A 19 -24.68 26.83 21.43
C VAL A 19 -23.15 26.86 21.46
N GLY A 20 -22.57 28.06 21.51
CA GLY A 20 -21.14 28.33 21.58
C GLY A 20 -20.51 28.74 20.24
N ALA A 21 -19.79 29.87 20.21
CA ALA A 21 -19.10 30.41 19.03
C ALA A 21 -17.61 30.00 18.97
N GLY A 22 -17.31 28.77 19.37
CA GLY A 22 -15.98 28.16 19.20
C GLY A 22 -15.75 27.64 17.77
N ILE A 23 -14.61 26.98 17.54
CA ILE A 23 -14.25 26.42 16.21
C ILE A 23 -15.38 25.55 15.64
N ALA A 24 -15.91 24.62 16.44
CA ALA A 24 -17.02 23.74 16.01
C ALA A 24 -18.30 24.54 15.73
N GLY A 25 -18.66 25.48 16.61
CA GLY A 25 -19.90 26.24 16.48
C GLY A 25 -19.92 27.13 15.24
N LEU A 26 -18.85 27.87 14.98
CA LEU A 26 -18.72 28.69 13.77
C LEU A 26 -18.62 27.83 12.52
N ALA A 27 -17.92 26.69 12.56
CA ALA A 27 -17.84 25.77 11.42
C ALA A 27 -19.20 25.13 11.09
N VAL A 28 -19.99 24.74 12.10
CA VAL A 28 -21.36 24.25 11.92
C VAL A 28 -22.24 25.34 11.33
N ALA A 29 -22.21 26.55 11.91
CA ALA A 29 -23.02 27.67 11.45
C ALA A 29 -22.70 28.03 9.99
N LEU A 30 -21.41 28.11 9.64
CA LEU A 30 -20.98 28.43 8.28
C LEU A 30 -21.34 27.30 7.30
N GLY A 31 -21.17 26.04 7.71
CA GLY A 31 -21.57 24.90 6.89
C GLY A 31 -23.08 24.88 6.60
N LEU A 32 -23.91 25.17 7.62
CA LEU A 32 -25.36 25.28 7.46
C LEU A 32 -25.74 26.48 6.58
N HIS A 33 -25.10 27.63 6.78
CA HIS A 33 -25.30 28.82 5.96
C HIS A 33 -25.00 28.53 4.48
N ARG A 34 -23.88 27.86 4.17
CA ARG A 34 -23.51 27.45 2.80
C ARG A 34 -24.50 26.48 2.16
N LYS A 35 -25.19 25.69 2.97
CA LYS A 35 -26.28 24.81 2.53
C LYS A 35 -27.61 25.54 2.36
N GLY A 36 -27.73 26.79 2.79
CA GLY A 36 -28.98 27.57 2.74
C GLY A 36 -29.86 27.39 3.97
N VAL A 37 -29.35 26.78 5.06
CA VAL A 37 -30.06 26.65 6.34
C VAL A 37 -29.72 27.82 7.25
N LYS A 38 -30.73 28.56 7.69
CA LYS A 38 -30.57 29.65 8.67
C LYS A 38 -30.42 29.08 10.08
N CYS A 39 -29.41 29.54 10.81
CA CYS A 39 -29.21 29.21 12.22
C CYS A 39 -28.82 30.45 13.03
N SER A 40 -29.00 30.40 14.34
CA SER A 40 -28.46 31.38 15.30
C SER A 40 -27.40 30.71 16.18
N VAL A 41 -26.32 31.44 16.48
CA VAL A 41 -25.24 30.99 17.36
C VAL A 41 -25.34 31.76 18.68
N LEU A 42 -25.50 31.07 19.80
CA LEU A 42 -25.55 31.68 21.13
C LEU A 42 -24.17 31.59 21.80
N GLU A 43 -23.52 32.73 22.01
CA GLU A 43 -22.24 32.81 22.69
C GLU A 43 -22.41 33.44 24.08
N SER A 44 -21.94 32.73 25.11
CA SER A 44 -21.99 33.19 26.51
C SER A 44 -21.14 34.43 26.79
N SER A 45 -20.16 34.70 25.94
CA SER A 45 -19.19 35.78 26.07
C SER A 45 -19.70 37.07 25.45
N PRO A 46 -19.29 38.26 25.94
CA PRO A 46 -19.67 39.53 25.33
C PRO A 46 -19.02 39.77 23.96
N GLU A 47 -17.96 39.03 23.64
CA GLU A 47 -17.23 39.07 22.38
C GLU A 47 -16.70 37.67 22.04
N LEU A 48 -16.24 37.49 20.80
CA LEU A 48 -15.72 36.22 20.33
C LEU A 48 -14.44 35.83 21.08
N ARG A 49 -14.51 34.80 21.92
CA ARG A 49 -13.37 34.35 22.73
C ARG A 49 -12.30 33.69 21.85
N ALA A 50 -11.38 34.52 21.41
CA ALA A 50 -10.09 34.13 20.84
C ALA A 50 -9.12 33.49 21.85
N SER A 51 -9.53 33.24 23.11
CA SER A 51 -8.68 32.67 24.14
C SER A 51 -8.09 31.32 23.72
N GLY A 52 -6.80 31.34 23.34
CA GLY A 52 -6.02 30.24 22.78
C GLY A 52 -5.11 30.75 21.66
N PHE A 53 -3.89 30.21 21.56
CA PHE A 53 -2.84 30.82 20.74
C PHE A 53 -2.91 30.40 19.27
N ALA A 54 -2.71 29.11 19.02
CA ALA A 54 -2.76 28.53 17.69
C ALA A 54 -3.18 27.06 17.77
N ILE A 55 -3.55 26.52 16.61
CA ILE A 55 -3.83 25.09 16.44
C ILE A 55 -2.98 24.56 15.28
N ALA A 56 -2.43 23.36 15.45
CA ALA A 56 -1.90 22.61 14.32
C ALA A 56 -3.07 22.14 13.45
N THR A 57 -3.07 22.52 12.18
CA THR A 57 -4.05 22.08 11.19
C THR A 57 -3.38 21.13 10.21
N TRP A 58 -3.97 19.95 10.06
CA TRP A 58 -3.53 18.91 9.15
C TRP A 58 -4.44 18.87 7.93
N ARG A 59 -4.06 18.12 6.90
CA ARG A 59 -4.81 17.96 5.65
C ARG A 59 -6.33 17.79 5.82
N ASN A 60 -6.80 17.00 6.79
CA ASN A 60 -8.23 16.80 7.03
C ASN A 60 -8.94 18.09 7.45
N ALA A 61 -8.32 18.90 8.31
CA ALA A 61 -8.83 20.21 8.69
C ALA A 61 -8.80 21.20 7.53
N LEU A 62 -7.73 21.17 6.72
CA LEU A 62 -7.59 22.04 5.56
C LEU A 62 -8.64 21.73 4.49
N GLN A 63 -8.93 20.45 4.25
CA GLN A 63 -10.05 20.02 3.40
C GLN A 63 -11.41 20.47 3.95
N ALA A 64 -11.60 20.42 5.27
CA ALA A 64 -12.80 20.95 5.90
C ALA A 64 -12.93 22.47 5.72
N LEU A 65 -11.82 23.21 5.86
CA LEU A 65 -11.78 24.66 5.60
C LEU A 65 -12.00 25.00 4.12
N ASP A 66 -11.52 24.17 3.21
CA ASP A 66 -11.78 24.28 1.77
C ASP A 66 -13.27 24.08 1.47
N ALA A 67 -13.91 23.08 2.09
CA ALA A 67 -15.35 22.85 1.98
C ALA A 67 -16.19 24.00 2.58
N LEU A 68 -15.68 24.69 3.61
CA LEU A 68 -16.31 25.88 4.20
C LEU A 68 -16.02 27.18 3.42
N GLY A 69 -15.10 27.15 2.46
CA GLY A 69 -14.73 28.29 1.62
C GLY A 69 -13.67 29.23 2.21
N VAL A 70 -13.08 28.89 3.36
CA VAL A 70 -12.10 29.75 4.09
C VAL A 70 -10.66 29.24 3.97
N GLY A 71 -10.42 28.06 3.41
CA GLY A 71 -9.09 27.43 3.36
C GLY A 71 -8.02 28.28 2.66
N ASN A 72 -8.37 28.96 1.57
CA ASN A 72 -7.44 29.86 0.87
C ASN A 72 -7.07 31.11 1.70
N LYS A 73 -8.02 31.67 2.46
CA LYS A 73 -7.75 32.79 3.38
C LYS A 73 -6.75 32.35 4.45
N ILE A 74 -6.95 31.15 5.03
CA ILE A 74 -6.06 30.61 6.05
C ILE A 74 -4.64 30.36 5.51
N ARG A 75 -4.49 29.75 4.33
CA ARG A 75 -3.18 29.46 3.71
C ARG A 75 -2.38 30.71 3.38
N LYS A 76 -3.01 31.77 2.89
CA LYS A 76 -2.33 33.05 2.57
C LYS A 76 -1.72 33.75 3.79
N CYS A 77 -2.25 33.43 4.97
CA CYS A 77 -1.94 34.12 6.21
C CYS A 77 -0.95 33.36 7.11
N HIS A 78 -0.57 32.13 6.75
CA HIS A 78 0.20 31.24 7.61
C HIS A 78 1.30 30.52 6.84
N LEU A 79 2.38 30.16 7.54
CA LEU A 79 3.49 29.43 6.96
C LEU A 79 3.14 27.97 6.71
N HIS A 80 3.48 27.48 5.52
CA HIS A 80 3.41 26.07 5.18
C HIS A 80 4.55 25.32 5.88
N LEU A 81 4.21 24.53 6.90
CA LEU A 81 5.18 23.72 7.64
C LEU A 81 5.50 22.40 6.90
N GLN A 82 4.58 21.97 6.03
CA GLN A 82 4.73 20.83 5.15
C GLN A 82 3.82 21.01 3.93
N GLU A 83 4.31 20.64 2.74
CA GLU A 83 3.57 20.75 1.47
C GLU A 83 3.14 19.37 0.91
N GLY A 84 2.25 19.39 -0.08
CA GLY A 84 1.84 18.20 -0.82
C GLY A 84 0.93 17.24 -0.03
N PRO A 85 1.11 15.90 -0.11
CA PRO A 85 0.22 14.90 0.48
C PRO A 85 0.01 15.00 2.00
N ASN A 86 0.89 15.73 2.69
CA ASN A 86 0.91 15.87 4.15
C ASN A 86 0.84 17.34 4.59
N GLU A 87 0.08 18.16 3.85
CA GLU A 87 -0.04 19.59 4.13
C GLU A 87 -0.36 19.90 5.61
N MET A 88 0.43 20.80 6.21
CA MET A 88 0.32 21.19 7.61
C MET A 88 0.60 22.70 7.79
N LEU A 89 -0.28 23.39 8.53
CA LEU A 89 -0.11 24.78 8.96
C LEU A 89 -0.32 24.90 10.47
N CYS A 90 0.35 25.85 11.12
CA CYS A 90 0.00 26.28 12.47
C CYS A 90 -0.86 27.55 12.37
N VAL A 91 -2.14 27.42 12.66
CA VAL A 91 -3.13 28.48 12.42
C VAL A 91 -3.43 29.22 13.71
N ARG A 92 -3.26 30.55 13.69
CA ARG A 92 -3.69 31.47 14.74
C ARG A 92 -5.18 31.28 15.02
N ARG A 93 -5.53 30.99 16.28
CA ARG A 93 -6.92 30.66 16.64
C ARG A 93 -7.87 31.81 16.37
N ASP A 94 -7.47 33.03 16.69
CA ASP A 94 -8.26 34.23 16.48
C ASP A 94 -8.47 34.54 14.98
N TRP A 95 -7.46 34.31 14.15
CA TRP A 95 -7.59 34.47 12.70
C TRP A 95 -8.53 33.43 12.10
N LEU A 96 -8.47 32.18 12.60
CA LEU A 96 -9.42 31.15 12.19
C LEU A 96 -10.86 31.51 12.55
N LEU A 97 -11.10 31.93 13.79
CA LEU A 97 -12.45 32.28 14.23
C LEU A 97 -12.99 33.49 13.47
N ARG A 98 -12.19 34.53 13.25
CA ARG A 98 -12.57 35.69 12.43
C ARG A 98 -12.85 35.29 10.98
N ALA A 99 -12.00 34.46 10.37
CA ALA A 99 -12.23 33.99 9.00
C ALA A 99 -13.55 33.21 8.85
N LEU A 100 -13.98 32.48 9.90
CA LEU A 100 -15.27 31.80 9.91
C LEU A 100 -16.43 32.78 10.18
N GLU A 101 -16.26 33.73 11.10
CA GLU A 101 -17.27 34.75 11.44
C GLU A 101 -17.55 35.71 10.28
N GLU A 102 -16.52 36.19 9.57
CA GLU A 102 -16.64 37.13 8.44
C GLU A 102 -17.46 36.58 7.27
N GLU A 103 -17.57 35.25 7.15
CA GLU A 103 -18.37 34.58 6.12
C GLU A 103 -19.81 34.28 6.57
N LEU A 104 -20.16 34.63 7.82
CA LEU A 104 -21.52 34.50 8.33
C LEU A 104 -22.31 35.80 8.13
N PRO A 105 -23.63 35.73 7.90
CA PRO A 105 -24.48 36.91 7.88
C PRO A 105 -24.44 37.69 9.19
N GLU A 106 -24.53 39.02 9.12
CA GLU A 106 -24.63 39.87 10.29
C GLU A 106 -25.84 39.48 11.16
N GLY A 107 -25.65 39.47 12.48
CA GLY A 107 -26.68 39.04 13.43
C GLY A 107 -26.84 37.52 13.61
N THR A 108 -26.02 36.69 12.94
CA THR A 108 -26.00 35.23 13.16
C THR A 108 -25.58 34.87 14.58
N ILE A 109 -24.61 35.60 15.15
CA ILE A 109 -24.07 35.36 16.50
C ILE A 109 -24.74 36.31 17.50
N ARG A 110 -25.31 35.76 18.57
CA ARG A 110 -25.83 36.50 19.73
C ARG A 110 -24.87 36.34 20.90
N TYR A 111 -24.17 37.42 21.23
CA TYR A 111 -23.26 37.49 22.37
C TYR A 111 -24.01 37.60 23.70
N SER A 112 -23.30 37.40 24.81
CA SER A 112 -23.83 37.42 26.19
C SER A 112 -25.04 36.50 26.43
N SER A 113 -25.20 35.46 25.60
CA SER A 113 -26.35 34.55 25.59
C SER A 113 -26.00 33.21 26.25
N LYS A 114 -25.94 33.18 27.59
CA LYS A 114 -25.62 31.97 28.35
C LYS A 114 -26.88 31.16 28.64
N ILE A 115 -26.96 29.92 28.12
CA ILE A 115 -28.01 28.98 28.49
C ILE A 115 -27.80 28.48 29.92
N VAL A 116 -28.85 28.53 30.73
CA VAL A 116 -28.86 28.00 32.10
C VAL A 116 -29.69 26.72 32.23
N GLU A 117 -30.75 26.59 31.42
CA GLU A 117 -31.68 25.46 31.48
C GLU A 117 -32.28 25.16 30.10
N ILE A 118 -32.59 23.88 29.86
CA ILE A 118 -33.17 23.36 28.62
C ILE A 118 -34.40 22.52 28.99
N GLU A 119 -35.57 22.97 28.59
CA GLU A 119 -36.84 22.24 28.74
C GLU A 119 -37.30 21.67 27.39
N GLU A 120 -38.09 20.60 27.44
CA GLU A 120 -38.64 19.92 26.26
C GLU A 120 -40.14 20.22 26.14
N ASP A 121 -40.56 20.76 24.99
CA ASP A 121 -41.96 21.08 24.68
C ASP A 121 -42.33 20.52 23.30
N GLY A 122 -42.84 19.29 23.29
CA GLY A 122 -43.07 18.52 22.07
C GLY A 122 -41.80 18.37 21.23
N ASP A 123 -41.88 18.73 19.95
CA ASP A 123 -40.75 18.72 19.03
C ASP A 123 -39.80 19.92 19.21
N ALA A 124 -40.08 20.87 20.09
CA ALA A 124 -39.23 22.04 20.32
C ALA A 124 -38.43 21.93 21.63
N LYS A 125 -37.36 22.73 21.72
CA LYS A 125 -36.55 22.89 22.92
C LYS A 125 -36.63 24.34 23.40
N ILE A 126 -37.03 24.52 24.65
CA ILE A 126 -37.13 25.83 25.30
C ILE A 126 -35.81 26.09 26.04
N LEU A 127 -35.14 27.18 25.67
CA LEU A 127 -33.82 27.55 26.17
C LEU A 127 -33.99 28.75 27.09
N HIS A 128 -33.63 28.59 28.36
CA HIS A 128 -33.62 29.68 29.33
C HIS A 128 -32.23 30.29 29.35
N LEU A 129 -32.15 31.59 29.08
CA LEU A 129 -30.91 32.35 29.14
C LEU A 129 -30.73 33.02 30.50
N GLY A 130 -29.47 33.26 30.88
CA GLY A 130 -29.11 33.85 32.17
C GLY A 130 -29.58 35.30 32.38
N ASP A 131 -29.98 36.00 31.32
CA ASP A 131 -30.59 37.33 31.35
C ASP A 131 -32.13 37.31 31.50
N GLY A 132 -32.72 36.11 31.62
CA GLY A 132 -34.16 35.89 31.69
C GLY A 132 -34.86 35.75 30.33
N THR A 133 -34.13 35.84 29.22
CA THR A 133 -34.68 35.61 27.88
C THR A 133 -35.02 34.13 27.67
N ILE A 134 -36.15 33.85 27.03
CA ILE A 134 -36.59 32.49 26.68
C ILE A 134 -36.62 32.36 25.15
N LEU A 135 -35.94 31.34 24.62
CA LEU A 135 -35.88 31.04 23.18
C LEU A 135 -36.48 29.68 22.88
N ARG A 136 -37.15 29.56 21.73
CA ARG A 136 -37.68 28.28 21.22
C ARG A 136 -36.84 27.83 20.04
N SER A 137 -36.36 26.58 20.08
CA SER A 137 -35.53 25.98 19.03
C SER A 137 -36.14 24.68 18.48
N LYS A 138 -36.15 24.51 17.15
CA LYS A 138 -36.51 23.23 16.51
C LYS A 138 -35.33 22.28 16.36
N VAL A 139 -34.09 22.77 16.44
CA VAL A 139 -32.89 21.93 16.42
C VAL A 139 -31.84 22.55 17.33
N LEU A 140 -31.35 21.79 18.31
CA LEU A 140 -30.36 22.27 19.28
C LEU A 140 -29.02 21.56 19.11
N ILE A 141 -27.96 22.32 18.85
CA ILE A 141 -26.61 21.79 18.64
C ILE A 141 -25.67 22.34 19.71
N GLY A 142 -25.12 21.48 20.56
CA GLY A 142 -24.15 21.87 21.58
C GLY A 142 -22.72 21.91 21.06
N CYS A 143 -22.11 23.09 21.04
CA CYS A 143 -20.72 23.36 20.66
C CYS A 143 -19.94 24.15 21.74
N ASP A 144 -20.49 24.24 22.96
CA ASP A 144 -20.06 25.06 24.09
C ASP A 144 -18.92 24.42 24.94
N GLY A 145 -18.21 23.47 24.34
CA GLY A 145 -16.97 22.91 24.86
C GLY A 145 -17.11 21.95 26.03
N VAL A 146 -16.04 21.81 26.82
CA VAL A 146 -15.90 20.74 27.84
C VAL A 146 -16.95 20.77 28.96
N ASN A 147 -17.61 21.92 29.17
CA ASN A 147 -18.65 22.12 30.18
C ASN A 147 -20.05 22.25 29.56
N SER A 148 -20.25 21.65 28.39
CA SER A 148 -21.46 21.81 27.59
C SER A 148 -22.75 21.49 28.36
N VAL A 149 -23.69 22.43 28.33
CA VAL A 149 -25.03 22.26 28.94
C VAL A 149 -25.86 21.25 28.14
N VAL A 150 -25.72 21.28 26.81
CA VAL A 150 -26.38 20.33 25.89
C VAL A 150 -25.81 18.92 26.05
N ALA A 151 -24.49 18.76 26.20
CA ALA A 151 -23.90 17.45 26.46
C ALA A 151 -24.36 16.86 27.79
N LYS A 152 -24.54 17.71 28.82
CA LYS A 152 -25.12 17.29 30.10
C LYS A 152 -26.58 16.85 29.94
N TRP A 153 -27.38 17.59 29.17
CA TRP A 153 -28.78 17.24 28.87
C TRP A 153 -28.91 15.90 28.14
N LEU A 154 -28.02 15.62 27.18
CA LEU A 154 -27.92 14.33 26.48
C LEU A 154 -27.39 13.17 27.36
N GLY A 155 -26.98 13.44 28.60
CA GLY A 155 -26.46 12.43 29.51
C GLY A 155 -25.02 12.00 29.24
N LEU A 156 -24.23 12.78 28.50
CA LEU A 156 -22.82 12.46 28.28
C LEU A 156 -22.03 12.56 29.59
N ALA A 157 -21.15 11.57 29.81
CA ALA A 157 -20.24 11.57 30.96
C ALA A 157 -19.36 12.83 30.96
N LYS A 158 -19.14 13.39 32.16
CA LYS A 158 -18.23 14.51 32.39
C LYS A 158 -16.81 14.14 31.91
N PRO A 159 -16.09 15.06 31.24
CA PRO A 159 -14.70 14.81 30.86
C PRO A 159 -13.81 14.52 32.09
N SER A 160 -12.99 13.49 31.97
CA SER A 160 -12.02 13.08 32.99
C SER A 160 -10.75 13.90 32.90
N TYR A 161 -10.13 14.18 34.05
CA TYR A 161 -8.78 14.75 34.09
C TYR A 161 -7.75 13.70 33.69
N SER A 162 -6.81 14.04 32.80
CA SER A 162 -5.80 13.08 32.33
C SER A 162 -4.61 12.92 33.28
N GLY A 163 -4.59 13.62 34.42
CA GLY A 163 -3.41 13.69 35.30
C GLY A 163 -2.33 14.66 34.82
N ARG A 164 -2.57 15.43 33.76
CA ARG A 164 -1.57 16.28 33.09
C ARG A 164 -2.03 17.71 32.91
N LEU A 165 -1.08 18.64 32.94
CA LEU A 165 -1.28 20.05 32.64
C LEU A 165 -0.62 20.42 31.31
N ALA A 166 -1.16 21.44 30.64
CA ALA A 166 -0.55 22.05 29.47
C ALA A 166 -0.42 23.55 29.66
N THR A 167 0.80 24.07 29.55
CA THR A 167 1.09 25.50 29.39
C THR A 167 1.31 25.79 27.92
N ARG A 168 0.67 26.82 27.40
CA ARG A 168 0.77 27.23 26.00
C ARG A 168 1.08 28.71 25.94
N GLY A 169 1.76 29.15 24.90
CA GLY A 169 1.98 30.57 24.67
C GLY A 169 2.29 30.94 23.23
N LEU A 170 2.33 32.25 22.98
CA LEU A 170 2.65 32.84 21.69
C LEU A 170 3.74 33.89 21.87
N ALA A 171 4.80 33.77 21.08
CA ALA A 171 5.87 34.75 21.00
C ALA A 171 5.73 35.57 19.71
N CYS A 172 5.81 36.88 19.83
CA CYS A 172 5.68 37.81 18.71
C CYS A 172 7.03 38.46 18.39
N TYR A 173 7.40 38.45 17.11
CA TYR A 173 8.63 38.95 16.51
C TYR A 173 8.28 39.99 15.43
N PRO A 174 8.12 41.27 15.79
CA PRO A 174 7.67 42.29 14.82
C PRO A 174 8.58 42.46 13.60
N GLY A 175 9.89 42.16 13.74
CA GLY A 175 10.88 42.21 12.65
C GLY A 175 11.10 40.89 11.92
N GLY A 176 10.24 39.89 12.15
CA GLY A 176 10.43 38.51 11.67
C GLY A 176 11.15 37.62 12.69
N HIS A 177 10.72 36.37 12.80
CA HIS A 177 11.29 35.42 13.78
C HIS A 177 12.50 34.64 13.23
N GLY A 178 12.67 34.51 11.91
CA GLY A 178 13.84 33.84 11.29
C GLY A 178 13.97 32.34 11.55
N PHE A 179 12.91 31.68 12.02
CA PHE A 179 12.88 30.23 12.25
C PHE A 179 12.48 29.51 10.97
N ASP A 180 13.11 28.36 10.71
CA ASP A 180 12.63 27.42 9.68
C ASP A 180 11.13 27.12 9.88
N PRO A 181 10.33 27.00 8.80
CA PRO A 181 8.92 26.60 8.87
C PRO A 181 8.79 25.10 9.19
N LYS A 182 9.23 24.69 10.38
CA LYS A 182 9.22 23.31 10.86
C LYS A 182 8.61 23.24 12.25
N PHE A 183 7.84 22.18 12.49
CA PHE A 183 7.42 21.83 13.83
C PHE A 183 8.58 21.16 14.58
N LYS A 184 9.11 21.82 15.61
CA LYS A 184 10.13 21.25 16.51
C LYS A 184 9.47 20.74 17.80
N MET A 185 9.78 19.52 18.20
CA MET A 185 9.26 18.89 19.42
C MET A 185 10.42 18.26 20.20
N PHE A 186 10.43 18.48 21.52
CA PHE A 186 11.45 17.99 22.42
C PHE A 186 10.80 17.25 23.59
N PHE A 187 11.47 16.21 24.06
CA PHE A 187 10.99 15.33 25.11
C PHE A 187 11.98 15.35 26.27
N GLY A 188 11.50 15.63 27.47
CA GLY A 188 12.28 15.56 28.70
C GLY A 188 11.73 14.51 29.66
N HIS A 189 12.38 14.35 30.80
CA HIS A 189 11.95 13.39 31.83
C HIS A 189 10.63 13.86 32.46
N GLY A 190 9.51 13.28 32.03
CA GLY A 190 8.17 13.63 32.53
C GLY A 190 7.52 14.87 31.91
N PHE A 191 8.07 15.41 30.81
CA PHE A 191 7.48 16.55 30.11
C PHE A 191 7.75 16.52 28.60
N ARG A 192 6.95 17.27 27.82
CA ARG A 192 7.14 17.52 26.39
C ARG A 192 6.99 19.01 26.09
N VAL A 193 7.81 19.53 25.18
CA VAL A 193 7.70 20.92 24.69
C VAL A 193 7.70 20.92 23.17
N GLY A 194 6.92 21.81 22.56
CA GLY A 194 6.92 22.01 21.11
C GLY A 194 6.89 23.47 20.73
N VAL A 195 7.54 23.81 19.63
CA VAL A 195 7.62 25.16 19.05
C VAL A 195 7.23 25.07 17.57
N ILE A 196 6.30 25.93 17.15
CA ILE A 196 5.67 25.89 15.84
C ILE A 196 5.48 27.32 15.30
N PRO A 197 6.19 27.72 14.23
CA PRO A 197 5.94 28.97 13.55
C PRO A 197 4.52 29.02 12.96
N CYS A 198 3.80 30.12 13.19
CA CYS A 198 2.46 30.33 12.66
C CYS A 198 2.50 31.14 11.36
N ASN A 199 3.21 32.26 11.40
CA ASN A 199 3.46 33.19 10.31
C ASN A 199 4.85 33.83 10.55
N ASP A 200 5.32 34.71 9.67
CA ASP A 200 6.66 35.32 9.75
C ASP A 200 6.97 36.03 11.07
N THR A 201 5.95 36.41 11.85
CA THR A 201 6.09 37.18 13.10
C THR A 201 5.69 36.39 14.35
N ASP A 202 4.87 35.35 14.25
CA ASP A 202 4.28 34.67 15.39
C ASP A 202 4.77 33.23 15.52
N VAL A 203 5.26 32.87 16.71
CA VAL A 203 5.69 31.50 17.03
C VAL A 203 4.87 30.96 18.20
N TYR A 204 4.14 29.88 17.97
CA TYR A 204 3.37 29.17 18.98
C TYR A 204 4.23 28.14 19.70
N TRP A 205 4.05 28.01 21.01
CA TRP A 205 4.67 26.94 21.78
C TRP A 205 3.72 26.33 22.81
N PHE A 206 4.01 25.09 23.18
CA PHE A 206 3.32 24.40 24.26
C PHE A 206 4.29 23.57 25.09
N PHE A 207 3.95 23.36 26.35
CA PHE A 207 4.66 22.55 27.33
C PHE A 207 3.64 21.71 28.10
N THR A 208 3.79 20.39 28.08
CA THR A 208 2.90 19.44 28.77
C THR A 208 3.68 18.63 29.80
N TRP A 209 3.11 18.41 30.98
CA TRP A 209 3.74 17.66 32.06
C TRP A 209 2.72 17.07 33.04
N SER A 210 3.16 16.11 33.85
CA SER A 210 2.42 15.60 35.01
C SER A 210 2.88 16.31 36.29
N PRO A 211 2.03 17.05 37.00
CA PRO A 211 2.41 17.74 38.24
C PRO A 211 2.68 16.77 39.40
N SER A 212 3.64 17.13 40.26
CA SER A 212 4.02 16.48 41.52
C SER A 212 3.57 17.30 42.73
N GLU A 213 3.58 16.73 43.93
CA GLU A 213 3.16 17.40 45.18
C GLU A 213 3.93 18.71 45.49
N HIS A 214 5.10 18.93 44.88
CA HIS A 214 5.93 20.13 45.06
C HIS A 214 5.69 21.22 44.00
N ASP A 215 4.79 20.98 43.02
CA ASP A 215 4.57 21.90 41.89
C ASP A 215 3.50 22.99 42.14
N ASP A 216 2.80 22.97 43.30
CA ASP A 216 1.71 23.90 43.61
C ASP A 216 2.16 25.37 43.73
N ASP A 217 3.30 25.64 44.39
CA ASP A 217 3.89 26.99 44.48
C ASP A 217 4.44 27.47 43.13
N ALA A 218 4.86 26.55 42.26
CA ALA A 218 5.37 26.86 40.94
C ALA A 218 4.25 27.20 39.94
N LEU A 219 3.03 26.72 40.17
CA LEU A 219 1.84 27.08 39.38
C LEU A 219 1.47 28.57 39.48
N ALA A 220 1.86 29.25 40.57
CA ALA A 220 1.69 30.70 40.72
C ALA A 220 2.62 31.50 39.77
N LYS A 221 3.75 30.91 39.34
CA LYS A 221 4.76 31.51 38.44
C LYS A 221 4.93 30.68 37.15
N LYS A 222 3.82 30.39 36.46
CA LYS A 222 3.67 29.49 35.29
C LYS A 222 4.79 29.55 34.25
N LYS A 223 5.13 30.74 33.77
CA LYS A 223 6.19 30.95 32.76
C LYS A 223 7.59 30.63 33.30
N GLN A 224 7.86 31.03 34.55
CA GLN A 224 9.15 30.77 35.19
C GLN A 224 9.36 29.28 35.46
N PHE A 225 8.30 28.55 35.84
CA PHE A 225 8.36 27.10 36.00
C PHE A 225 8.80 26.39 34.72
N VAL A 226 8.18 26.73 33.58
CA VAL A 226 8.55 26.16 32.27
C VAL A 226 10.02 26.46 31.97
N LEU A 227 10.47 27.71 32.12
CA LEU A 227 11.87 28.07 31.87
C LEU A 227 12.85 27.31 32.75
N THR A 228 12.56 27.15 34.04
CA THR A 228 13.40 26.37 34.97
C THR A 228 13.52 24.91 34.53
N LYS A 229 12.39 24.28 34.15
CA LYS A 229 12.40 22.89 33.65
C LYS A 229 13.17 22.76 32.33
N LEU A 230 12.94 23.65 31.37
CA LEU A 230 13.63 23.64 30.09
C LEU A 230 15.16 23.82 30.25
N ARG A 231 15.60 24.73 31.13
CA ARG A 231 17.02 24.93 31.45
C ARG A 231 17.64 23.69 32.11
N SER A 232 16.93 23.10 33.08
CA SER A 232 17.40 21.87 33.76
C SER A 232 17.57 20.68 32.82
N ALA A 233 16.77 20.63 31.76
CA ALA A 233 16.78 19.55 30.77
C ALA A 233 17.64 19.86 29.53
N GLN A 234 18.42 20.95 29.56
CA GLN A 234 19.35 21.34 28.49
C GLN A 234 18.68 21.47 27.11
N ILE A 235 17.43 21.95 27.07
CA ILE A 235 16.72 22.23 25.82
C ILE A 235 17.40 23.41 25.08
N PRO A 236 17.48 23.40 23.73
CA PRO A 236 18.16 24.46 22.98
C PRO A 236 17.71 25.88 23.34
N THR A 237 18.67 26.81 23.38
CA THR A 237 18.45 28.22 23.75
C THR A 237 17.36 28.90 22.92
N GLU A 238 17.24 28.56 21.64
CA GLU A 238 16.18 29.06 20.75
C GLU A 238 14.75 28.80 21.29
N VAL A 239 14.52 27.68 21.99
CA VAL A 239 13.22 27.35 22.59
C VAL A 239 12.99 28.17 23.85
N LEU A 240 14.04 28.37 24.65
CA LEU A 240 13.99 29.21 25.85
C LEU A 240 13.64 30.66 25.48
N GLU A 241 14.24 31.20 24.42
CA GLU A 241 13.98 32.56 23.92
C GLU A 241 12.52 32.74 23.49
N VAL A 242 11.92 31.76 22.79
CA VAL A 242 10.49 31.80 22.42
C VAL A 242 9.61 31.88 23.68
N VAL A 243 9.90 31.06 24.69
CA VAL A 243 9.15 31.08 25.96
C VAL A 243 9.38 32.41 26.70
N GLU A 244 10.61 32.90 26.79
CA GLU A 244 10.98 34.17 27.44
C GLU A 244 10.35 35.39 26.77
N ARG A 245 10.22 35.40 25.44
CA ARG A 245 9.63 36.50 24.68
C ARG A 245 8.11 36.53 24.77
N SER A 246 7.47 35.42 25.14
CA SER A 246 6.01 35.35 25.28
C SER A 246 5.53 36.23 26.44
N GLU A 247 4.66 37.20 26.17
CA GLU A 247 4.09 38.07 27.20
C GLU A 247 3.24 37.28 28.19
N ALA A 248 3.19 37.69 29.47
CA ALA A 248 2.48 36.94 30.51
C ALA A 248 0.98 36.76 30.20
N LYS A 249 0.33 37.76 29.57
CA LYS A 249 -1.05 37.67 29.09
C LYS A 249 -1.23 36.66 27.95
N HIS A 250 -0.15 36.29 27.28
CA HIS A 250 -0.10 35.28 26.23
C HIS A 250 0.49 33.95 26.71
N VAL A 251 0.33 33.61 27.99
CA VAL A 251 0.68 32.30 28.55
C VAL A 251 -0.50 31.74 29.34
N LEU A 252 -1.00 30.58 28.95
CA LEU A 252 -2.14 29.92 29.59
C LEU A 252 -1.78 28.50 30.01
N THR A 253 -2.02 28.18 31.28
CA THR A 253 -1.93 26.81 31.81
C THR A 253 -3.34 26.29 32.07
N ALA A 254 -3.64 25.11 31.55
CA ALA A 254 -4.94 24.45 31.75
C ALA A 254 -4.77 22.94 31.96
N PRO A 255 -5.66 22.30 32.76
CA PRO A 255 -5.69 20.85 32.88
C PRO A 255 -6.12 20.19 31.59
N LEU A 256 -5.41 19.13 31.22
CA LEU A 256 -5.79 18.31 30.07
C LEU A 256 -6.94 17.38 30.48
N ARG A 257 -8.03 17.48 29.73
CA ARG A 257 -9.24 16.69 29.95
C ARG A 257 -9.55 15.88 28.71
N PHE A 258 -10.13 14.71 28.91
CA PHE A 258 -10.58 13.85 27.84
C PHE A 258 -11.88 13.14 28.21
N ARG A 259 -12.69 12.74 27.23
CA ARG A 259 -13.83 11.85 27.47
C ARG A 259 -13.40 10.40 27.19
N PRO A 260 -13.47 9.47 28.16
CA PRO A 260 -13.07 8.09 27.94
C PRO A 260 -13.75 7.48 26.70
N PRO A 261 -13.01 6.81 25.78
CA PRO A 261 -13.60 6.30 24.54
C PRO A 261 -14.82 5.41 24.76
N VAL A 262 -14.78 4.57 25.81
CA VAL A 262 -15.89 3.67 26.17
C VAL A 262 -17.15 4.43 26.54
N SER A 263 -17.04 5.56 27.25
CA SER A 263 -18.23 6.35 27.61
C SER A 263 -18.85 7.03 26.39
N LEU A 264 -18.04 7.39 25.38
CA LEU A 264 -18.54 7.94 24.12
C LEU A 264 -19.23 6.88 23.25
N LEU A 265 -18.73 5.64 23.24
CA LEU A 265 -19.32 4.54 22.47
C LEU A 265 -20.73 4.17 22.98
N LEU A 266 -20.98 4.34 24.27
CA LEU A 266 -22.24 4.00 24.93
C LEU A 266 -23.19 5.20 25.09
N ALA A 267 -22.74 6.42 24.77
CA ALA A 267 -23.52 7.64 24.97
C ALA A 267 -24.42 8.00 23.78
N SER A 268 -25.50 8.73 24.10
CA SER A 268 -26.40 9.36 23.14
C SER A 268 -25.77 10.66 22.62
N ILE A 269 -25.08 10.60 21.48
CA ILE A 269 -24.49 11.78 20.80
C ILE A 269 -25.58 12.69 20.22
N SER A 270 -26.72 12.10 19.85
CA SER A 270 -27.94 12.78 19.49
C SER A 270 -29.13 12.11 20.16
N LYS A 271 -30.20 12.89 20.41
CA LYS A 271 -31.50 12.42 20.89
C LYS A 271 -32.58 13.34 20.32
N GLY A 272 -33.49 12.78 19.52
CA GLY A 272 -34.47 13.59 18.78
C GLY A 272 -33.77 14.64 17.92
N ASN A 273 -34.20 15.89 18.07
CA ASN A 273 -33.68 17.08 17.39
C ASN A 273 -32.49 17.76 18.11
N VAL A 274 -31.79 17.05 18.99
CA VAL A 274 -30.64 17.57 19.77
C VAL A 274 -29.37 16.76 19.49
N CYS A 275 -28.23 17.44 19.28
CA CYS A 275 -26.92 16.79 19.19
C CYS A 275 -25.78 17.65 19.77
N VAL A 276 -24.57 17.10 19.83
CA VAL A 276 -23.34 17.82 20.26
C VAL A 276 -22.19 17.62 19.27
N ALA A 277 -21.30 18.61 19.18
CA ALA A 277 -20.12 18.62 18.31
C ALA A 277 -18.90 19.28 19.00
N GLY A 278 -17.70 19.08 18.44
CA GLY A 278 -16.45 19.63 18.95
C GLY A 278 -16.12 19.14 20.36
N ASP A 279 -15.55 20.02 21.19
CA ASP A 279 -15.17 19.70 22.57
C ASP A 279 -16.37 19.39 23.49
N ALA A 280 -17.61 19.68 23.07
CA ALA A 280 -18.81 19.21 23.77
C ALA A 280 -19.01 17.69 23.57
N LEU A 281 -18.56 17.15 22.43
CA LEU A 281 -18.66 15.74 22.04
C LEU A 281 -17.37 14.93 22.31
N HIS A 282 -16.20 15.47 21.98
CA HIS A 282 -14.96 14.69 21.96
C HIS A 282 -13.74 15.42 22.55
N PRO A 283 -13.86 16.01 23.75
CA PRO A 283 -12.71 16.64 24.37
C PRO A 283 -11.58 15.60 24.50
N MET A 284 -10.39 15.98 24.05
CA MET A 284 -9.23 15.10 23.96
C MET A 284 -7.95 15.83 24.34
N THR A 285 -6.93 15.06 24.70
CA THR A 285 -5.60 15.60 24.95
C THR A 285 -4.98 16.08 23.63
N PRO A 286 -4.12 17.13 23.64
CA PRO A 286 -3.59 17.75 22.42
C PRO A 286 -2.47 16.93 21.76
N ASP A 287 -2.22 15.70 22.21
CA ASP A 287 -1.01 14.94 21.88
C ASP A 287 -0.87 14.65 20.39
N LEU A 288 -2.00 14.52 19.66
CA LEU A 288 -2.07 14.37 18.20
C LEU A 288 -2.32 15.68 17.43
N GLY A 289 -2.60 16.78 18.12
CA GLY A 289 -3.03 18.03 17.47
C GLY A 289 -4.37 17.92 16.71
N GLN A 290 -5.21 16.92 16.99
CA GLN A 290 -6.43 16.64 16.21
C GLN A 290 -7.71 17.28 16.74
N GLY A 291 -7.74 17.84 17.97
CA GLY A 291 -8.99 18.37 18.56
C GLY A 291 -9.67 19.44 17.69
N GLY A 292 -8.92 20.49 17.32
CA GLY A 292 -9.43 21.54 16.41
C GLY A 292 -9.74 21.02 15.00
N CYS A 293 -8.96 20.06 14.51
CA CYS A 293 -9.20 19.42 13.22
C CYS A 293 -10.52 18.65 13.20
N ALA A 294 -10.79 17.87 14.25
CA ALA A 294 -12.02 17.10 14.41
C ALA A 294 -13.25 18.00 14.60
N ALA A 295 -13.08 19.16 15.24
CA ALA A 295 -14.14 20.17 15.36
C ALA A 295 -14.53 20.78 14.00
N LEU A 296 -13.56 21.02 13.10
CA LEU A 296 -13.83 21.47 11.74
C LEU A 296 -14.51 20.38 10.89
N GLU A 297 -14.05 19.12 11.03
CA GLU A 297 -14.73 17.97 10.42
C GLU A 297 -16.19 17.86 10.89
N ASP A 298 -16.46 18.06 12.19
CA ASP A 298 -17.83 18.04 12.70
C ASP A 298 -18.70 19.10 12.05
N GLY A 299 -18.17 20.31 11.84
CA GLY A 299 -18.88 21.39 11.15
C GLY A 299 -19.37 20.98 9.77
N VAL A 300 -18.49 20.41 8.96
CA VAL A 300 -18.81 19.97 7.59
C VAL A 300 -19.74 18.76 7.58
N VAL A 301 -19.46 17.74 8.41
CA VAL A 301 -20.27 16.51 8.43
C VAL A 301 -21.67 16.79 8.98
N LEU A 302 -21.79 17.58 10.05
CA LEU A 302 -23.09 17.95 10.62
C LEU A 302 -23.89 18.80 9.65
N ALA A 303 -23.26 19.81 9.02
CA ALA A 303 -23.93 20.63 8.01
C ALA A 303 -24.43 19.81 6.82
N ARG A 304 -23.69 18.79 6.38
CA ARG A 304 -24.15 17.86 5.34
C ARG A 304 -25.37 17.07 5.82
N CYS A 305 -25.24 16.35 6.94
CA CYS A 305 -26.30 15.46 7.43
C CYS A 305 -27.58 16.21 7.81
N LEU A 306 -27.45 17.38 8.45
CA LEU A 306 -28.59 18.19 8.88
C LEU A 306 -29.13 19.07 7.76
N GLY A 307 -28.27 19.66 6.93
CA GLY A 307 -28.69 20.49 5.80
C GLY A 307 -29.53 19.71 4.80
N ASP A 308 -29.09 18.49 4.44
CA ASP A 308 -29.83 17.62 3.53
C ASP A 308 -31.16 17.14 4.15
N ALA A 309 -31.22 16.96 5.48
CA ALA A 309 -32.43 16.58 6.20
C ALA A 309 -33.49 17.69 6.26
N ILE A 310 -33.06 18.94 6.48
CA ILE A 310 -33.94 20.11 6.53
C ILE A 310 -34.45 20.48 5.12
N LEU A 311 -33.61 20.37 4.10
CA LEU A 311 -33.94 20.78 2.73
C LEU A 311 -34.59 19.67 1.87
N GLY A 312 -34.55 18.41 2.32
CA GLY A 312 -35.09 17.26 1.59
C GLY A 312 -36.63 17.16 1.57
N GLY A 313 -37.19 16.55 0.52
CA GLY A 313 -38.63 16.35 0.32
C GLY A 313 -39.10 14.89 0.46
N SER A 314 -40.38 14.73 0.87
CA SER A 314 -41.10 13.51 1.30
C SER A 314 -40.83 13.05 2.75
N GLY A 315 -41.89 12.73 3.50
CA GLY A 315 -41.87 12.37 4.94
C GLY A 315 -42.10 13.55 5.91
N ALA A 316 -42.20 13.27 7.22
CA ALA A 316 -42.31 14.30 8.26
C ALA A 316 -40.93 14.95 8.53
N GLU A 317 -40.89 16.29 8.66
CA GLU A 317 -39.64 17.04 8.85
C GLU A 317 -38.89 16.63 10.13
N SER A 318 -39.61 16.42 11.24
CA SER A 318 -39.05 15.99 12.53
C SER A 318 -38.29 14.66 12.42
N GLU A 319 -38.87 13.68 11.70
CA GLU A 319 -38.25 12.37 11.48
C GLU A 319 -36.97 12.47 10.64
N ARG A 320 -36.98 13.33 9.60
CA ARG A 320 -35.79 13.57 8.76
C ARG A 320 -34.67 14.21 9.55
N ILE A 321 -34.97 15.23 10.37
CA ILE A 321 -34.00 15.89 11.24
C ILE A 321 -33.38 14.88 12.20
N GLU A 322 -34.19 14.07 12.88
CA GLU A 322 -33.69 13.05 13.79
C GLU A 322 -32.80 12.03 13.06
N ALA A 323 -33.20 11.57 11.86
CA ALA A 323 -32.41 10.67 11.04
C ALA A 323 -31.07 11.29 10.63
N GLY A 324 -31.06 12.57 10.23
CA GLY A 324 -29.84 13.32 9.89
C GLY A 324 -28.88 13.43 11.08
N LEU A 325 -29.39 13.78 12.27
CA LEU A 325 -28.58 13.85 13.49
C LEU A 325 -28.07 12.47 13.93
N ARG A 326 -28.87 11.41 13.74
CA ARG A 326 -28.47 10.03 14.01
C ARG A 326 -27.37 9.57 13.06
N GLU A 327 -27.41 9.98 11.79
CA GLU A 327 -26.36 9.69 10.81
C GLU A 327 -25.07 10.45 11.14
N TYR A 328 -25.15 11.73 11.51
CA TYR A 328 -24.02 12.47 12.06
C TYR A 328 -23.40 11.74 13.26
N ALA A 329 -24.23 11.34 14.24
CA ALA A 329 -23.78 10.60 15.40
C ALA A 329 -23.11 9.27 15.02
N ARG A 330 -23.65 8.54 14.05
CA ARG A 330 -23.07 7.27 13.54
C ARG A 330 -21.69 7.49 12.93
N ILE A 331 -21.54 8.51 12.09
CA ILE A 331 -20.26 8.86 11.43
C ILE A 331 -19.22 9.28 12.46
N ARG A 332 -19.60 10.15 13.41
CA ARG A 332 -18.65 10.79 14.34
C ARG A 332 -18.31 9.94 15.56
N ARG A 333 -19.21 9.09 16.07
CA ARG A 333 -19.00 8.26 17.28
C ARG A 333 -17.65 7.56 17.28
N TRP A 334 -17.39 6.78 16.24
CA TRP A 334 -16.17 5.96 16.15
C TRP A 334 -14.94 6.80 15.87
N ARG A 335 -15.05 7.81 14.99
CA ARG A 335 -13.94 8.70 14.66
C ARG A 335 -13.45 9.45 15.90
N SER A 336 -14.37 10.00 16.67
CA SER A 336 -14.08 10.68 17.93
C SER A 336 -13.50 9.74 18.99
N ALA A 337 -14.08 8.54 19.18
CA ALA A 337 -13.59 7.58 20.17
C ALA A 337 -12.14 7.13 19.90
N GLU A 338 -11.79 6.90 18.64
CA GLU A 338 -10.41 6.58 18.23
C GLU A 338 -9.46 7.75 18.49
N LEU A 339 -9.79 8.96 18.02
CA LEU A 339 -8.93 10.12 18.19
C LEU A 339 -8.61 10.38 19.67
N ILE A 340 -9.62 10.27 20.55
CA ILE A 340 -9.44 10.42 22.00
C ILE A 340 -8.54 9.29 22.55
N GLY A 341 -8.80 8.03 22.20
CA GLY A 341 -8.04 6.88 22.69
C GLY A 341 -6.58 6.92 22.27
N THR A 342 -6.32 7.21 21.00
CA THR A 342 -4.96 7.34 20.45
C THR A 342 -4.24 8.55 21.04
N ALA A 343 -4.89 9.72 21.16
CA ALA A 343 -4.27 10.89 21.77
C ALA A 343 -3.86 10.63 23.22
N TYR A 344 -4.74 9.99 24.00
CA TYR A 344 -4.43 9.62 25.38
C TYR A 344 -3.23 8.66 25.47
N ALA A 345 -3.23 7.59 24.67
CA ALA A 345 -2.14 6.61 24.66
C ALA A 345 -0.80 7.22 24.23
N VAL A 346 -0.81 8.04 23.17
CA VAL A 346 0.40 8.73 22.69
C VAL A 346 0.95 9.69 23.75
N GLY A 347 0.09 10.48 24.39
CA GLY A 347 0.51 11.37 25.47
C GLY A 347 1.11 10.63 26.67
N PHE A 348 0.48 9.52 27.08
CA PHE A 348 0.98 8.66 28.15
C PHE A 348 2.37 8.09 27.83
N MET A 349 2.59 7.61 26.60
CA MET A 349 3.89 7.08 26.18
C MET A 349 4.97 8.17 26.09
N GLN A 350 4.63 9.33 25.52
CA GLN A 350 5.59 10.39 25.25
C GLN A 350 6.12 11.08 26.52
N GLU A 351 5.30 11.18 27.56
CA GLU A 351 5.61 11.89 28.80
C GLU A 351 5.89 10.95 29.99
N SER A 352 6.05 9.66 29.73
CA SER A 352 6.37 8.69 30.78
C SER A 352 7.76 8.93 31.38
N SER A 353 7.84 8.94 32.71
CA SER A 353 9.09 8.95 33.48
C SER A 353 9.69 7.54 33.68
N ASN A 354 9.00 6.49 33.23
CA ASN A 354 9.51 5.12 33.33
C ASN A 354 10.63 4.88 32.29
N GLY A 355 11.82 4.51 32.76
CA GLY A 355 13.01 4.33 31.92
C GLY A 355 12.84 3.34 30.76
N VAL A 356 12.01 2.29 30.92
CA VAL A 356 11.73 1.31 29.85
C VAL A 356 10.82 1.93 28.78
N ILE A 357 9.80 2.70 29.20
CA ILE A 357 8.89 3.38 28.26
C ILE A 357 9.59 4.54 27.57
N SER A 358 10.49 5.26 28.26
CA SER A 358 11.34 6.30 27.66
C SER A 358 12.29 5.69 26.63
N PHE A 359 12.94 4.57 26.93
CA PHE A 359 13.81 3.85 25.99
C PHE A 359 13.05 3.36 24.75
N LEU A 360 11.85 2.80 24.93
CA LEU A 360 10.98 2.39 23.83
C LEU A 360 10.49 3.59 23.01
N ARG A 361 10.15 4.72 23.66
CA ARG A 361 9.80 5.99 23.02
C ARG A 361 10.97 6.52 22.19
N ASP A 362 12.17 6.53 22.74
CA ASP A 362 13.35 7.13 22.10
C ASP A 362 13.81 6.28 20.90
N ASN A 363 13.73 4.95 21.00
CA ASN A 363 13.95 4.05 19.87
C ASN A 363 12.80 4.07 18.86
N TRP A 364 11.55 4.24 19.29
CA TRP A 364 10.40 4.38 18.40
C TRP A 364 10.39 5.73 17.66
N LEU A 365 10.80 6.82 18.32
CA LEU A 365 10.98 8.14 17.72
C LEU A 365 12.22 8.18 16.83
N ALA A 366 13.32 7.53 17.20
CA ALA A 366 14.47 7.35 16.33
C ALA A 366 14.06 6.55 15.07
N GLY A 367 13.30 5.47 15.21
CA GLY A 367 12.73 4.73 14.10
C GLY A 367 11.73 5.54 13.26
N ALA A 368 10.86 6.32 13.89
CA ALA A 368 9.82 7.13 13.22
C ALA A 368 10.37 8.42 12.56
N LEU A 369 11.50 8.96 13.04
CA LEU A 369 12.20 10.11 12.44
C LEU A 369 13.16 9.65 11.33
N GLN A 370 13.73 8.45 11.43
CA GLN A 370 14.58 7.87 10.39
C GLN A 370 13.77 7.32 9.20
N GLU A 371 12.46 7.06 9.38
CA GLU A 371 11.49 6.77 8.30
C GLU A 371 10.97 8.01 7.56
N ARG A 372 11.32 9.24 7.98
CA ARG A 372 10.86 10.48 7.33
C ARG A 372 11.88 11.19 6.43
N ALA A 373 13.11 10.67 6.33
CA ALA A 373 13.97 10.99 5.20
C ALA A 373 13.46 10.18 3.99
N ASP A 374 13.03 10.88 2.94
CA ASP A 374 12.32 10.40 1.75
C ASP A 374 13.13 9.30 1.00
N GLY A 375 13.18 8.09 1.56
CA GLY A 375 13.86 6.93 1.01
C GLY A 375 13.04 6.40 -0.16
N ARG A 376 13.47 6.70 -1.39
CA ARG A 376 12.81 6.21 -2.60
C ARG A 376 13.14 4.72 -2.77
N GLU A 377 12.10 3.91 -2.98
CA GLU A 377 12.24 2.45 -3.10
C GLU A 377 13.11 2.05 -4.31
N ILE A 378 13.00 2.75 -5.45
CA ILE A 378 13.78 2.47 -6.67
C ILE A 378 14.22 3.78 -7.32
N VAL A 379 15.53 3.90 -7.63
CA VAL A 379 16.12 5.02 -8.36
C VAL A 379 16.80 4.51 -9.63
N ILE A 380 16.52 5.17 -10.75
CA ILE A 380 17.09 4.89 -12.07
C ILE A 380 17.99 6.06 -12.46
N ALA A 381 19.26 5.79 -12.76
CA ALA A 381 20.20 6.79 -13.21
C ALA A 381 20.14 6.93 -14.74
N GLY A 382 19.66 8.06 -15.25
CA GLY A 382 19.57 8.41 -16.68
C GLY A 382 18.17 8.22 -17.29
N ALA A 383 17.67 9.23 -18.01
CA ALA A 383 16.42 9.20 -18.77
C ALA A 383 16.66 8.93 -20.27
N GLY A 384 17.65 8.08 -20.58
CA GLY A 384 17.83 7.53 -21.92
C GLY A 384 16.78 6.45 -22.23
N LEU A 385 16.88 5.83 -23.41
CA LEU A 385 15.95 4.79 -23.85
C LEU A 385 15.78 3.67 -22.81
N ALA A 386 16.90 3.15 -22.29
CA ALA A 386 16.89 2.12 -21.25
C ALA A 386 16.21 2.60 -19.97
N GLY A 387 16.51 3.82 -19.51
CA GLY A 387 15.99 4.34 -18.24
C GLY A 387 14.49 4.61 -18.27
N LEU A 388 13.99 5.21 -19.35
CA LEU A 388 12.56 5.43 -19.53
C LEU A 388 11.80 4.11 -19.74
N ALA A 389 12.36 3.18 -20.52
CA ALA A 389 11.75 1.87 -20.72
C ALA A 389 11.69 1.07 -19.40
N VAL A 390 12.76 1.08 -18.59
CA VAL A 390 12.78 0.45 -17.26
C VAL A 390 11.74 1.10 -16.34
N ALA A 391 11.69 2.44 -16.30
CA ALA A 391 10.70 3.16 -15.49
C ALA A 391 9.27 2.78 -15.89
N LEU A 392 9.00 2.71 -17.19
CA LEU A 392 7.68 2.31 -17.70
C LEU A 392 7.39 0.85 -17.39
N GLY A 393 8.35 -0.05 -17.57
CA GLY A 393 8.18 -1.47 -17.24
C GLY A 393 7.87 -1.69 -15.75
N LEU A 394 8.58 -1.00 -14.85
CA LEU A 394 8.30 -1.00 -13.42
C LEU A 394 6.92 -0.41 -13.12
N HIS A 395 6.55 0.67 -13.80
CA HIS A 395 5.22 1.28 -13.68
C HIS A 395 4.10 0.31 -14.09
N ARG A 396 4.26 -0.43 -15.20
CA ARG A 396 3.32 -1.47 -15.66
C ARG A 396 3.21 -2.63 -14.65
N LYS A 397 4.25 -2.87 -13.85
CA LYS A 397 4.22 -3.81 -12.71
C LYS A 397 3.77 -3.18 -11.40
N GLY A 398 3.26 -1.95 -11.40
CA GLY A 398 2.74 -1.26 -10.22
C GLY A 398 3.81 -0.78 -9.22
N LEU A 399 5.08 -0.79 -9.62
CA LEU A 399 6.20 -0.27 -8.84
C LEU A 399 6.44 1.21 -9.15
N ARG A 400 6.84 1.97 -8.13
CA ARG A 400 7.22 3.38 -8.28
C ARG A 400 8.74 3.51 -8.37
N SER A 401 9.22 4.26 -9.35
CA SER A 401 10.63 4.59 -9.53
C SER A 401 10.84 6.08 -9.76
N LEU A 402 12.01 6.58 -9.38
CA LEU A 402 12.47 7.94 -9.71
C LEU A 402 13.62 7.86 -10.71
N VAL A 403 13.48 8.55 -11.85
CA VAL A 403 14.53 8.67 -12.87
C VAL A 403 15.30 9.97 -12.67
N LEU A 404 16.62 9.90 -12.51
CA LEU A 404 17.50 11.07 -12.40
C LEU A 404 18.18 11.34 -13.75
N GLU A 405 17.86 12.44 -14.41
CA GLU A 405 18.48 12.84 -15.67
C GLU A 405 19.42 14.02 -15.49
N SER A 406 20.63 13.90 -16.05
CA SER A 406 21.64 14.96 -16.01
C SER A 406 21.30 16.20 -16.83
N SER A 407 20.56 16.04 -17.93
CA SER A 407 20.11 17.13 -18.80
C SER A 407 19.01 17.96 -18.10
N PRO A 408 18.95 19.28 -18.32
CA PRO A 408 17.88 20.13 -17.79
C PRO A 408 16.52 19.90 -18.48
N THR A 409 16.52 19.29 -19.67
CA THR A 409 15.32 19.00 -20.46
C THR A 409 15.41 17.61 -21.12
N PRO A 410 14.27 17.02 -21.54
CA PRO A 410 14.29 15.80 -22.36
C PRO A 410 15.19 16.00 -23.59
N ARG A 411 16.13 15.09 -23.82
CA ARG A 411 16.98 15.16 -25.01
C ARG A 411 16.19 14.69 -26.22
N THR A 412 15.61 15.64 -26.94
CA THR A 412 14.85 15.40 -28.17
C THR A 412 15.72 15.38 -29.43
N SER A 413 17.04 15.62 -29.30
CA SER A 413 18.00 15.45 -30.40
C SER A 413 18.42 13.99 -30.55
N GLY A 414 18.43 13.48 -31.78
CA GLY A 414 18.82 12.10 -32.03
C GLY A 414 18.40 11.54 -33.38
N PHE A 415 19.10 10.46 -33.76
CA PHE A 415 18.88 9.71 -34.99
C PHE A 415 17.79 8.66 -34.81
N ALA A 416 17.28 8.18 -35.93
CA ALA A 416 16.51 6.95 -35.95
C ALA A 416 17.44 5.73 -35.84
N PHE A 417 16.86 4.58 -35.52
CA PHE A 417 17.57 3.30 -35.50
C PHE A 417 16.65 2.17 -35.92
N ILE A 418 17.24 1.08 -36.38
CA ILE A 418 16.49 -0.11 -36.76
C ILE A 418 16.06 -0.81 -35.47
N THR A 419 14.77 -1.08 -35.34
CA THR A 419 14.19 -1.99 -34.35
C THR A 419 13.78 -3.28 -35.04
N TRP A 420 13.89 -4.39 -34.31
CA TRP A 420 13.61 -5.75 -34.78
C TRP A 420 12.48 -6.39 -33.95
N THR A 421 12.09 -7.63 -34.30
CA THR A 421 10.98 -8.35 -33.65
C THR A 421 11.08 -8.39 -32.12
N ASN A 422 12.26 -8.67 -31.58
CA ASN A 422 12.53 -8.65 -30.13
C ASN A 422 12.24 -7.29 -29.49
N ALA A 423 12.56 -6.18 -30.16
CA ALA A 423 12.26 -4.85 -29.68
C ALA A 423 10.75 -4.57 -29.71
N PHE A 424 10.03 -4.96 -30.78
CA PHE A 424 8.58 -4.78 -30.84
C PHE A 424 7.84 -5.61 -29.80
N ARG A 425 8.29 -6.85 -29.53
CA ARG A 425 7.77 -7.63 -28.38
C ARG A 425 7.95 -6.90 -27.05
N ALA A 426 9.11 -6.27 -26.85
CA ALA A 426 9.36 -5.47 -25.66
C ALA A 426 8.49 -4.20 -25.63
N LEU A 427 8.29 -3.53 -26.77
CA LEU A 427 7.41 -2.35 -26.88
C LEU A 427 5.93 -2.71 -26.68
N ASP A 428 5.50 -3.89 -27.12
CA ASP A 428 4.16 -4.44 -26.88
C ASP A 428 3.96 -4.71 -25.39
N ALA A 429 4.94 -5.35 -24.75
CA ALA A 429 4.94 -5.53 -23.29
C ALA A 429 4.89 -4.18 -22.55
N LEU A 430 5.58 -3.16 -23.04
CA LEU A 430 5.55 -1.80 -22.47
C LEU A 430 4.28 -1.02 -22.85
N GLY A 431 3.45 -1.52 -23.77
CA GLY A 431 2.21 -0.91 -24.23
C GLY A 431 2.38 0.32 -25.14
N VAL A 432 3.54 0.48 -25.78
CA VAL A 432 3.81 1.57 -26.75
C VAL A 432 4.02 1.05 -28.18
N GLY A 433 3.92 -0.27 -28.38
CA GLY A 433 4.11 -0.94 -29.67
C GLY A 433 3.21 -0.38 -30.77
N ASP A 434 1.90 -0.32 -30.54
CA ASP A 434 0.92 0.14 -31.56
C ASP A 434 1.12 1.61 -31.94
N LYS A 435 1.46 2.45 -30.96
CA LYS A 435 1.82 3.85 -31.22
C LYS A 435 3.03 3.94 -32.15
N MET A 436 4.05 3.12 -31.91
CA MET A 436 5.22 3.05 -32.79
C MET A 436 4.89 2.49 -34.18
N ARG A 437 4.01 1.48 -34.28
CA ARG A 437 3.54 0.93 -35.56
C ARG A 437 2.76 1.95 -36.39
N SER A 438 1.96 2.79 -35.74
CA SER A 438 1.17 3.83 -36.43
C SER A 438 2.04 4.96 -37.03
N GLN A 439 3.22 5.19 -36.46
CA GLN A 439 4.10 6.31 -36.84
C GLN A 439 5.26 5.89 -37.75
N HIS A 440 5.60 4.60 -37.80
CA HIS A 440 6.79 4.11 -38.51
C HIS A 440 6.45 2.99 -39.47
N GLN A 441 7.04 3.03 -40.67
CA GLN A 441 6.78 2.06 -41.73
C GLN A 441 7.45 0.71 -41.44
N GLN A 442 6.77 -0.39 -41.78
CA GLN A 442 7.35 -1.74 -41.72
C GLN A 442 8.27 -1.97 -42.92
N ILE A 443 9.50 -2.40 -42.64
CA ILE A 443 10.46 -2.83 -43.65
C ILE A 443 10.12 -4.24 -44.09
N GLN A 444 9.99 -4.44 -45.40
CA GLN A 444 9.57 -5.70 -46.01
C GLN A 444 10.75 -6.48 -46.57
N ARG A 445 11.84 -5.83 -46.96
CA ARG A 445 13.01 -6.49 -47.58
C ARG A 445 14.32 -5.97 -47.02
N LEU A 446 15.32 -6.84 -46.94
CA LEU A 446 16.72 -6.51 -46.68
C LEU A 446 17.52 -6.83 -47.94
N SER A 447 18.23 -5.85 -48.49
CA SER A 447 19.11 -6.01 -49.65
C SER A 447 20.54 -5.64 -49.27
N VAL A 448 21.48 -6.55 -49.46
CA VAL A 448 22.91 -6.30 -49.30
C VAL A 448 23.54 -6.17 -50.67
N MET A 449 24.16 -5.02 -50.93
CA MET A 449 24.76 -4.67 -52.21
C MET A 449 26.27 -4.46 -52.06
N SER A 450 27.03 -4.98 -53.02
CA SER A 450 28.46 -4.71 -53.15
C SER A 450 28.64 -3.33 -53.79
N SER A 451 29.32 -2.42 -53.11
CA SER A 451 29.59 -1.10 -53.69
C SER A 451 30.67 -1.14 -54.79
N ALA A 452 31.39 -2.27 -54.93
CA ALA A 452 32.38 -2.46 -55.98
C ALA A 452 31.74 -2.85 -57.31
N THR A 453 30.74 -3.74 -57.30
CA THR A 453 30.07 -4.22 -58.53
C THR A 453 28.73 -3.54 -58.79
N GLY A 454 28.11 -2.94 -57.78
CA GLY A 454 26.75 -2.40 -57.86
C GLY A 454 25.65 -3.48 -57.83
N GLU A 455 26.03 -4.75 -57.69
CA GLU A 455 25.10 -5.89 -57.69
C GLU A 455 24.58 -6.20 -56.28
N ILE A 456 23.34 -6.69 -56.21
CA ILE A 456 22.76 -7.23 -54.98
C ILE A 456 23.38 -8.61 -54.74
N VAL A 457 24.19 -8.72 -53.69
CA VAL A 457 24.87 -9.96 -53.30
C VAL A 457 23.95 -10.86 -52.50
N GLN A 458 23.01 -10.27 -51.76
CA GLN A 458 22.00 -11.00 -50.99
C GLN A 458 20.71 -10.20 -50.90
N GLU A 459 19.58 -10.86 -51.08
CA GLU A 459 18.26 -10.30 -50.78
C GLU A 459 17.53 -11.25 -49.82
N LEU A 460 16.78 -10.68 -48.89
CA LEU A 460 15.95 -11.40 -47.93
C LEU A 460 14.59 -10.71 -47.83
N ASP A 461 13.54 -11.52 -47.93
CA ASP A 461 12.17 -11.08 -47.64
C ASP A 461 11.90 -11.22 -46.14
N LEU A 462 11.63 -10.09 -45.48
CA LEU A 462 11.35 -10.04 -44.04
C LEU A 462 9.89 -10.40 -43.71
N ARG A 463 9.03 -10.55 -44.73
CA ARG A 463 7.62 -10.94 -44.57
C ARG A 463 7.42 -12.45 -44.42
N VAL A 464 8.46 -13.24 -44.71
CA VAL A 464 8.41 -14.71 -44.59
C VAL A 464 8.50 -15.10 -43.10
N GLU A 465 7.83 -16.18 -42.69
CA GLU A 465 7.84 -16.67 -41.30
C GLU A 465 9.26 -17.07 -40.85
N GLY A 466 9.74 -16.41 -39.78
CA GLY A 466 10.80 -16.91 -38.93
C GLY A 466 10.29 -17.98 -37.96
N LYS A 467 11.13 -18.42 -37.01
CA LYS A 467 10.76 -19.50 -36.05
C LYS A 467 9.49 -19.22 -35.24
N ARG A 468 9.08 -17.95 -35.13
CA ARG A 468 7.93 -17.50 -34.33
C ARG A 468 7.09 -16.45 -35.09
N GLY A 469 6.94 -16.61 -36.40
CA GLY A 469 6.22 -15.68 -37.27
C GLY A 469 7.13 -14.72 -38.04
N PRO A 470 6.56 -13.82 -38.87
CA PRO A 470 7.32 -12.91 -39.73
C PRO A 470 8.17 -11.90 -38.93
N HIS A 471 9.26 -11.41 -39.54
CA HIS A 471 10.12 -10.44 -38.89
C HIS A 471 9.49 -9.04 -38.90
N GLU A 472 9.35 -8.42 -37.74
CA GLU A 472 8.92 -7.02 -37.61
C GLU A 472 10.16 -6.12 -37.49
N ALA A 473 10.56 -5.51 -38.61
CA ALA A 473 11.65 -4.55 -38.67
C ALA A 473 11.13 -3.16 -39.04
N ARG A 474 11.49 -2.13 -38.26
CA ARG A 474 11.12 -0.73 -38.54
C ARG A 474 12.30 0.22 -38.28
N CYS A 475 12.35 1.34 -38.98
CA CYS A 475 13.20 2.46 -38.58
C CYS A 475 12.43 3.36 -37.60
N VAL A 476 12.80 3.34 -36.32
CA VAL A 476 12.10 4.12 -35.28
C VAL A 476 12.89 5.37 -34.94
N SER A 477 12.20 6.52 -34.92
CA SER A 477 12.75 7.78 -34.44
C SER A 477 13.02 7.70 -32.93
N ARG A 478 14.26 7.97 -32.50
CA ARG A 478 14.63 8.01 -31.08
C ARG A 478 13.77 9.01 -30.31
N THR A 479 13.53 10.18 -30.89
CA THR A 479 12.71 11.23 -30.26
C THR A 479 11.27 10.77 -30.06
N ALA A 480 10.66 10.18 -31.10
CA ALA A 480 9.30 9.67 -31.02
C ALA A 480 9.16 8.58 -29.95
N LEU A 481 10.15 7.68 -29.85
CA LEU A 481 10.12 6.62 -28.85
C LEU A 481 10.35 7.14 -27.42
N LEU A 482 11.29 8.07 -27.21
CA LEU A 482 11.49 8.66 -25.87
C LEU A 482 10.24 9.38 -25.38
N LEU A 483 9.60 10.17 -26.25
CA LEU A 483 8.34 10.86 -25.93
C LEU A 483 7.20 9.87 -25.66
N ALA A 484 7.09 8.81 -26.48
CA ALA A 484 6.09 7.78 -26.27
C ALA A 484 6.25 7.05 -24.92
N LEU A 485 7.49 6.80 -24.48
CA LEU A 485 7.77 6.21 -23.18
C LEU A 485 7.51 7.20 -22.03
N GLU A 486 7.86 8.48 -22.20
CA GLU A 486 7.69 9.53 -21.20
C GLU A 486 6.21 9.88 -20.95
N GLU A 487 5.40 9.97 -22.01
CA GLU A 487 3.97 10.29 -21.92
C GLU A 487 3.16 9.26 -21.11
N GLU A 488 3.62 8.02 -21.06
CA GLU A 488 2.99 6.92 -20.33
C GLU A 488 3.42 6.86 -18.84
N LEU A 489 4.32 7.75 -18.40
CA LEU A 489 4.79 7.80 -17.02
C LEU A 489 4.03 8.83 -16.18
N PRO A 490 3.77 8.55 -14.89
CA PRO A 490 3.18 9.53 -13.98
C PRO A 490 4.00 10.81 -13.87
N ARG A 491 3.33 11.96 -13.68
CA ARG A 491 4.01 13.23 -13.41
C ARG A 491 4.90 13.12 -12.16
N GLY A 492 6.12 13.62 -12.27
CA GLY A 492 7.12 13.58 -11.20
C GLY A 492 7.97 12.31 -11.16
N THR A 493 7.83 11.39 -12.12
CA THR A 493 8.72 10.23 -12.26
C THR A 493 10.14 10.59 -12.67
N ILE A 494 10.33 11.68 -13.43
CA ILE A 494 11.64 12.14 -13.91
C ILE A 494 12.04 13.42 -13.18
N ARG A 495 13.27 13.47 -12.67
CA ARG A 495 13.93 14.66 -12.12
C ARG A 495 15.11 15.03 -13.00
N TYR A 496 15.00 16.17 -13.70
CA TYR A 496 16.06 16.73 -14.55
C TYR A 496 17.16 17.41 -13.72
N SER A 497 18.24 17.81 -14.40
CA SER A 497 19.41 18.47 -13.79
C SER A 497 20.02 17.71 -12.60
N SER A 498 19.86 16.38 -12.56
CA SER A 498 20.20 15.53 -11.43
C SER A 498 21.31 14.56 -11.82
N LYS A 499 22.52 15.08 -12.04
CA LYS A 499 23.68 14.25 -12.41
C LYS A 499 24.30 13.60 -11.17
N ILE A 500 24.31 12.27 -11.14
CA ILE A 500 25.04 11.50 -10.11
C ILE A 500 26.55 11.62 -10.35
N VAL A 501 27.31 11.96 -9.32
CA VAL A 501 28.79 12.08 -9.38
C VAL A 501 29.50 10.95 -8.66
N SER A 502 28.95 10.47 -7.53
CA SER A 502 29.49 9.35 -6.77
C SER A 502 28.37 8.60 -6.03
N ILE A 503 28.68 7.37 -5.64
CA ILE A 503 27.78 6.46 -4.93
C ILE A 503 28.52 5.94 -3.71
N GLU A 504 27.94 6.16 -2.54
CA GLU A 504 28.42 5.63 -1.27
C GLU A 504 27.47 4.56 -0.75
N GLU A 505 28.04 3.53 -0.13
CA GLU A 505 27.30 2.44 0.48
C GLU A 505 27.17 2.71 1.98
N HIS A 506 25.94 2.77 2.48
CA HIS A 506 25.67 3.02 3.90
C HIS A 506 24.66 1.98 4.41
N GLY A 507 25.18 0.86 4.91
CA GLY A 507 24.38 -0.33 5.20
C GLY A 507 23.68 -0.82 3.93
N ASN A 508 22.37 -0.96 3.99
CA ASN A 508 21.58 -1.50 2.89
C ASN A 508 21.20 -0.44 1.85
N ASP A 509 21.45 0.84 2.10
CA ASP A 509 21.08 1.92 1.20
C ASP A 509 22.26 2.45 0.40
N LYS A 510 21.94 3.04 -0.75
CA LYS A 510 22.90 3.72 -1.61
C LYS A 510 22.69 5.23 -1.52
N ILE A 511 23.72 5.93 -1.06
CA ILE A 511 23.74 7.39 -1.01
C ILE A 511 24.33 7.89 -2.32
N LEU A 512 23.49 8.54 -3.11
CA LEU A 512 23.84 9.12 -4.40
C LEU A 512 24.21 10.58 -4.16
N HIS A 513 25.43 10.96 -4.53
CA HIS A 513 25.86 12.36 -4.51
C HIS A 513 25.56 12.97 -5.86
N LEU A 514 24.86 14.10 -5.86
CA LEU A 514 24.49 14.82 -7.08
C LEU A 514 25.44 16.00 -7.32
N SER A 515 25.56 16.43 -8.57
CA SER A 515 26.45 17.52 -8.98
C SER A 515 26.09 18.89 -8.38
N ASP A 516 24.87 19.05 -7.88
CA ASP A 516 24.40 20.26 -7.18
C ASP A 516 24.76 20.26 -5.68
N GLY A 517 25.48 19.24 -5.20
CA GLY A 517 25.86 19.06 -3.80
C GLY A 517 24.79 18.39 -2.93
N SER A 518 23.60 18.11 -3.48
CA SER A 518 22.57 17.37 -2.75
C SER A 518 22.83 15.86 -2.76
N THR A 519 22.27 15.16 -1.79
CA THR A 519 22.35 13.70 -1.67
C THR A 519 20.97 13.07 -1.75
N LEU A 520 20.91 11.85 -2.28
CA LEU A 520 19.67 11.09 -2.40
C LEU A 520 19.88 9.63 -1.96
N ARG A 521 18.97 9.11 -1.16
CA ARG A 521 19.00 7.72 -0.68
C ARG A 521 18.17 6.81 -1.59
N ALA A 522 18.77 5.72 -2.06
CA ALA A 522 18.13 4.71 -2.89
C ALA A 522 18.19 3.32 -2.24
N LYS A 523 17.03 2.66 -2.12
CA LYS A 523 16.94 1.24 -1.70
C LYS A 523 17.21 0.26 -2.83
N VAL A 524 17.02 0.68 -4.08
CA VAL A 524 17.43 -0.05 -5.29
C VAL A 524 17.97 0.98 -6.26
N LEU A 525 19.16 0.74 -6.83
CA LEU A 525 19.77 1.61 -7.82
C LEU A 525 19.94 0.86 -9.15
N ILE A 526 19.38 1.42 -10.23
CA ILE A 526 19.50 0.88 -11.58
C ILE A 526 20.28 1.88 -12.44
N GLY A 527 21.45 1.48 -12.91
CA GLY A 527 22.27 2.30 -13.80
C GLY A 527 21.84 2.20 -15.25
N CYS A 528 21.24 3.26 -15.77
CA CYS A 528 20.86 3.45 -17.18
C CYS A 528 21.54 4.68 -17.80
N ASP A 529 22.68 5.09 -17.23
CA ASP A 529 23.41 6.33 -17.48
C ASP A 529 24.43 6.23 -18.64
N GLY A 530 24.21 5.23 -19.50
CA GLY A 530 24.88 5.08 -20.80
C GLY A 530 26.33 4.60 -20.73
N ILE A 531 27.04 4.74 -21.85
CA ILE A 531 28.39 4.19 -22.04
C ILE A 531 29.45 4.69 -21.04
N ASN A 532 29.23 5.87 -20.44
CA ASN A 532 30.12 6.48 -19.44
C ASN A 532 29.63 6.29 -17.99
N SER A 533 28.78 5.28 -17.77
CA SER A 533 28.06 5.04 -16.52
C SER A 533 28.94 5.11 -15.26
N VAL A 534 28.48 5.90 -14.29
CA VAL A 534 29.03 5.98 -12.93
C VAL A 534 28.65 4.72 -12.15
N VAL A 535 27.44 4.21 -12.35
CA VAL A 535 26.96 2.97 -11.70
C VAL A 535 27.75 1.75 -12.17
N ALA A 536 28.03 1.63 -13.47
CA ALA A 536 28.83 0.53 -14.02
C ALA A 536 30.28 0.56 -13.49
N ARG A 537 30.84 1.76 -13.31
CA ARG A 537 32.17 1.92 -12.71
C ARG A 537 32.18 1.51 -11.23
N TRP A 538 31.15 1.88 -10.48
CA TRP A 538 30.98 1.47 -9.08
C TRP A 538 30.86 -0.06 -8.95
N LEU A 539 30.16 -0.72 -9.88
CA LEU A 539 30.09 -2.18 -9.98
C LEU A 539 31.38 -2.85 -10.47
N GLY A 540 32.38 -2.08 -10.90
CA GLY A 540 33.66 -2.60 -11.37
C GLY A 540 33.65 -3.16 -12.80
N LEU A 541 32.68 -2.77 -13.65
CA LEU A 541 32.65 -3.21 -15.04
C LEU A 541 33.80 -2.60 -15.84
N ALA A 542 34.36 -3.39 -16.76
CA ALA A 542 35.42 -2.95 -17.65
C ALA A 542 35.01 -1.73 -18.48
N LYS A 543 35.95 -0.80 -18.66
CA LYS A 543 35.76 0.38 -19.52
C LYS A 543 35.49 -0.07 -20.96
N PRO A 544 34.56 0.59 -21.68
CA PRO A 544 34.35 0.33 -23.10
C PRO A 544 35.63 0.58 -23.91
N SER A 545 35.93 -0.35 -24.82
CA SER A 545 37.05 -0.28 -25.76
C SER A 545 36.63 0.44 -27.04
N ASP A 546 37.60 1.10 -27.67
CA ASP A 546 37.42 1.62 -29.02
C ASP A 546 37.44 0.47 -30.04
N SER A 547 36.55 0.50 -31.03
CA SER A 547 36.54 -0.49 -32.10
C SER A 547 37.47 -0.13 -33.27
N GLY A 548 38.05 1.08 -33.26
CA GLY A 548 38.85 1.62 -34.36
C GLY A 548 38.00 2.11 -35.54
N ARG A 549 36.67 2.17 -35.38
CA ARG A 549 35.72 2.54 -36.42
C ARG A 549 34.89 3.74 -35.98
N THR A 550 34.47 4.54 -36.94
CA THR A 550 33.67 5.75 -36.75
C THR A 550 32.35 5.62 -37.51
N ALA A 551 31.30 6.24 -36.99
CA ALA A 551 30.01 6.33 -37.66
C ALA A 551 29.53 7.77 -37.78
N THR A 552 28.88 8.07 -38.91
CA THR A 552 28.06 9.25 -39.12
C THR A 552 26.68 8.83 -39.64
N ARG A 553 25.68 9.67 -39.43
CA ARG A 553 24.27 9.35 -39.60
C ARG A 553 23.51 10.59 -40.01
N GLY A 554 22.46 10.40 -40.80
CA GLY A 554 21.59 11.50 -41.22
C GLY A 554 20.14 11.08 -41.41
N ARG A 555 19.28 12.10 -41.44
CA ARG A 555 17.87 11.98 -41.75
C ARG A 555 17.54 12.93 -42.90
N ALA A 556 17.03 12.35 -43.98
CA ALA A 556 16.56 13.09 -45.14
C ALA A 556 15.04 13.30 -45.02
N LYS A 557 14.58 14.53 -45.29
CA LYS A 557 13.16 14.89 -45.27
C LYS A 557 12.61 15.05 -46.68
N TYR A 558 11.42 14.49 -46.90
CA TYR A 558 10.65 14.52 -48.13
C TYR A 558 9.21 14.93 -47.78
N PRO A 559 8.92 16.25 -47.71
CA PRO A 559 7.60 16.74 -47.29
C PRO A 559 6.43 16.17 -48.10
N ASP A 560 6.64 15.96 -49.40
CA ASP A 560 5.63 15.44 -50.33
C ASP A 560 5.66 13.91 -50.48
N GLY A 561 6.47 13.22 -49.66
CA GLY A 561 6.68 11.78 -49.72
C GLY A 561 7.93 11.37 -50.52
N HIS A 562 8.62 10.32 -50.06
CA HIS A 562 9.89 9.89 -50.65
C HIS A 562 9.77 8.87 -51.79
N GLY A 563 8.65 8.16 -51.92
CA GLY A 563 8.41 7.15 -52.97
C GLY A 563 9.27 5.87 -52.92
N PHE A 564 10.36 5.83 -52.13
CA PHE A 564 11.17 4.61 -51.92
C PHE A 564 10.38 3.41 -51.39
N GLU A 565 10.79 2.21 -51.84
CA GLU A 565 10.27 0.94 -51.34
C GLU A 565 10.59 0.75 -49.85
N PRO A 566 9.75 0.01 -49.09
CA PRO A 566 10.00 -0.34 -47.69
C PRO A 566 11.12 -1.40 -47.57
N ARG A 567 12.36 -1.00 -47.88
CA ARG A 567 13.53 -1.88 -47.86
C ARG A 567 14.67 -1.28 -47.03
N LEU A 568 15.40 -2.15 -46.35
CA LEU A 568 16.70 -1.84 -45.77
C LEU A 568 17.79 -2.18 -46.80
N LEU A 569 18.40 -1.15 -47.37
CA LEU A 569 19.55 -1.29 -48.26
C LEU A 569 20.83 -1.17 -47.45
N LEU A 570 21.67 -2.22 -47.46
CA LEU A 570 23.01 -2.23 -46.87
C LEU A 570 24.05 -2.25 -47.98
N LEU A 571 24.95 -1.27 -47.96
CA LEU A 571 26.07 -1.14 -48.88
C LEU A 571 27.35 -1.58 -48.15
N VAL A 572 28.07 -2.51 -48.75
CA VAL A 572 29.35 -2.99 -48.23
C VAL A 572 30.44 -2.61 -49.23
N GLY A 573 31.40 -1.80 -48.79
CA GLY A 573 32.53 -1.34 -49.60
C GLY A 573 33.87 -1.70 -48.97
N GLN A 574 34.95 -1.36 -49.67
CA GLN A 574 36.30 -1.43 -49.09
C GLN A 574 36.44 -0.33 -48.03
N GLY A 575 36.49 -0.74 -46.76
CA GLY A 575 36.83 0.13 -45.64
C GLY A 575 35.67 0.94 -45.09
N PHE A 576 34.47 0.75 -45.67
CA PHE A 576 33.25 1.39 -45.22
C PHE A 576 32.02 0.48 -45.36
N ARG A 577 31.00 0.82 -44.58
CA ARG A 577 29.64 0.31 -44.72
C ARG A 577 28.67 1.47 -44.70
N ALA A 578 27.64 1.42 -45.53
CA ALA A 578 26.56 2.38 -45.48
C ALA A 578 25.22 1.65 -45.47
N GLY A 579 24.16 2.34 -45.05
CA GLY A 579 22.82 1.81 -45.16
C GLY A 579 21.77 2.90 -45.22
N MET A 580 20.63 2.58 -45.82
CA MET A 580 19.50 3.48 -45.99
C MET A 580 18.19 2.70 -45.84
N LEU A 581 17.22 3.31 -45.14
CA LEU A 581 15.85 2.79 -45.03
C LEU A 581 14.84 3.90 -44.68
N PRO A 582 13.59 3.79 -45.14
CA PRO A 582 12.53 4.72 -44.77
C PRO A 582 12.09 4.50 -43.31
N CYS A 583 11.81 5.59 -42.60
CA CYS A 583 11.24 5.55 -41.24
C CYS A 583 9.74 5.79 -41.27
N ASN A 584 9.30 6.70 -42.13
CA ASN A 584 7.90 6.91 -42.51
C ASN A 584 7.89 7.46 -43.94
N ASN A 585 6.71 7.76 -44.49
CA ASN A 585 6.57 8.25 -45.88
C ASN A 585 7.38 9.52 -46.19
N THR A 586 7.75 10.31 -45.18
CA THR A 586 8.43 11.60 -45.33
C THR A 586 9.87 11.61 -44.84
N ASP A 587 10.31 10.62 -44.06
CA ASP A 587 11.63 10.59 -43.42
C ASP A 587 12.41 9.33 -43.82
N VAL A 588 13.64 9.53 -44.30
CA VAL A 588 14.57 8.44 -44.61
C VAL A 588 15.81 8.55 -43.74
N TYR A 589 16.18 7.45 -43.10
CA TYR A 589 17.38 7.35 -42.29
C TYR A 589 18.50 6.68 -43.07
N TRP A 590 19.70 7.21 -42.90
CA TRP A 590 20.92 6.59 -43.43
C TRP A 590 22.05 6.66 -42.43
N PHE A 591 23.00 5.74 -42.58
CA PHE A 591 24.24 5.72 -41.81
C PHE A 591 25.43 5.38 -42.70
N PHE A 592 26.61 5.80 -42.25
CA PHE A 592 27.88 5.51 -42.87
C PHE A 592 28.93 5.23 -41.79
N THR A 593 29.58 4.07 -41.84
CA THR A 593 30.64 3.66 -40.93
C THR A 593 31.93 3.41 -41.69
N TRP A 594 33.07 3.85 -41.16
CA TRP A 594 34.37 3.69 -41.78
C TRP A 594 35.49 3.55 -40.75
N SER A 595 36.65 3.08 -41.20
CA SER A 595 37.87 2.99 -40.40
C SER A 595 38.73 4.21 -40.74
N PRO A 596 39.05 5.11 -39.78
CA PRO A 596 39.94 6.25 -40.04
C PRO A 596 41.36 5.81 -40.40
N SER A 597 42.09 6.62 -41.17
CA SER A 597 43.51 6.37 -41.46
C SER A 597 44.39 6.57 -40.20
N PRO A 598 45.55 5.88 -40.10
CA PRO A 598 46.45 5.95 -38.94
C PRO A 598 46.98 7.37 -38.62
N ASP A 599 47.04 8.25 -39.62
CA ASP A 599 47.61 9.59 -39.49
C ASP A 599 46.62 10.65 -38.93
N GLY A 600 45.37 10.26 -38.63
CA GLY A 600 44.43 11.05 -37.83
C GLY A 600 43.93 12.37 -38.43
N LYS A 601 44.25 12.67 -39.70
CA LYS A 601 43.97 13.98 -40.35
C LYS A 601 42.65 14.08 -41.11
N ASP A 602 41.81 13.03 -41.14
CA ASP A 602 40.93 12.84 -42.30
C ASP A 602 39.53 13.48 -42.31
N VAL A 603 39.02 14.13 -41.25
CA VAL A 603 37.72 14.82 -41.40
C VAL A 603 37.61 16.05 -40.51
N ASP A 604 37.41 17.21 -41.13
CA ASP A 604 36.93 18.43 -40.47
C ASP A 604 35.58 18.15 -39.79
N LYS A 605 35.44 18.53 -38.52
CA LYS A 605 34.30 18.15 -37.68
C LYS A 605 33.04 18.96 -37.98
N SER A 606 32.92 19.63 -39.12
CA SER A 606 31.73 20.39 -39.50
C SER A 606 30.68 19.52 -40.22
N ALA A 607 29.40 19.87 -40.07
CA ALA A 607 28.26 19.23 -40.74
C ALA A 607 28.44 19.13 -42.26
N ALA A 608 28.88 20.22 -42.85
CA ALA A 608 29.09 20.33 -44.28
C ALA A 608 30.27 19.45 -44.75
N ALA A 609 31.40 19.48 -44.05
CA ALA A 609 32.57 18.68 -44.41
C ALA A 609 32.29 17.17 -44.30
N MET A 610 31.61 16.74 -43.23
CA MET A 610 31.23 15.34 -43.08
C MET A 610 30.28 14.86 -44.19
N LYS A 611 29.28 15.68 -44.52
CA LYS A 611 28.34 15.38 -45.62
C LYS A 611 29.09 15.24 -46.95
N GLN A 612 30.02 16.16 -47.24
CA GLN A 612 30.83 16.09 -48.46
C GLN A 612 31.78 14.89 -48.48
N PHE A 613 32.36 14.51 -47.34
CA PHE A 613 33.17 13.29 -47.24
C PHE A 613 32.35 12.04 -47.58
N VAL A 614 31.16 11.89 -47.01
CA VAL A 614 30.27 10.75 -47.29
C VAL A 614 29.89 10.73 -48.78
N LEU A 615 29.49 11.88 -49.33
CA LEU A 615 29.14 11.99 -50.75
C LEU A 615 30.32 11.66 -51.68
N THR A 616 31.52 12.14 -51.36
CA THR A 616 32.73 11.87 -52.14
C THR A 616 33.05 10.38 -52.15
N LYS A 617 32.98 9.71 -50.99
CA LYS A 617 33.19 8.27 -50.89
C LYS A 617 32.12 7.48 -51.66
N LEU A 618 30.84 7.82 -51.49
CA LEU A 618 29.76 7.12 -52.18
C LEU A 618 29.82 7.33 -53.71
N ARG A 619 30.12 8.54 -54.20
CA ARG A 619 30.29 8.84 -55.64
C ARG A 619 31.46 8.11 -56.28
N SER A 620 32.47 7.72 -55.50
CA SER A 620 33.60 6.92 -55.98
C SER A 620 33.29 5.42 -56.10
N THR A 621 32.05 5.01 -55.86
CA THR A 621 31.60 3.61 -55.85
C THR A 621 30.29 3.43 -56.60
N ASN A 622 29.95 2.17 -56.92
CA ASN A 622 28.71 1.84 -57.62
C ASN A 622 27.54 1.78 -56.63
N VAL A 623 26.87 2.93 -56.42
CA VAL A 623 25.71 3.05 -55.53
C VAL A 623 24.47 3.61 -56.25
N PRO A 624 23.24 3.24 -55.84
CA PRO A 624 22.03 3.77 -56.45
C PRO A 624 21.91 5.30 -56.26
N PRO A 625 21.39 6.06 -57.25
CA PRO A 625 21.23 7.51 -57.14
C PRO A 625 20.42 7.97 -55.92
N GLN A 626 19.45 7.15 -55.51
CA GLN A 626 18.59 7.37 -54.35
C GLN A 626 19.36 7.51 -53.03
N VAL A 627 20.50 6.81 -52.90
CA VAL A 627 21.35 6.88 -51.68
C VAL A 627 22.08 8.23 -51.62
N LEU A 628 22.59 8.70 -52.76
CA LEU A 628 23.24 10.01 -52.86
C LEU A 628 22.23 11.13 -52.59
N GLU A 629 21.03 11.03 -53.18
CA GLU A 629 19.94 11.98 -52.97
C GLU A 629 19.55 12.09 -51.49
N ALA A 630 19.40 10.96 -50.79
CA ALA A 630 19.08 10.96 -49.36
C ALA A 630 20.16 11.67 -48.52
N VAL A 631 21.45 11.41 -48.80
CA VAL A 631 22.55 12.10 -48.13
C VAL A 631 22.53 13.60 -48.44
N GLU A 632 22.31 13.99 -49.71
CA GLU A 632 22.24 15.38 -50.16
C GLU A 632 21.08 16.17 -49.53
N ARG A 633 19.93 15.55 -49.30
CA ARG A 633 18.77 16.18 -48.65
C ARG A 633 18.83 16.22 -47.13
N SER A 634 19.84 15.60 -46.51
CA SER A 634 19.92 15.50 -45.06
C SER A 634 20.52 16.75 -44.40
N GLU A 635 19.92 17.16 -43.29
CA GLU A 635 20.49 18.13 -42.35
C GLU A 635 21.40 17.40 -41.35
N MET A 636 22.69 17.71 -41.33
CA MET A 636 23.71 17.04 -40.50
C MET A 636 23.95 17.82 -39.19
N ASN A 637 22.90 18.05 -38.39
CA ASN A 637 22.99 18.97 -37.26
C ASN A 637 23.39 18.34 -35.90
N ASP A 638 23.26 17.01 -35.72
CA ASP A 638 23.27 16.43 -34.35
C ASP A 638 24.49 15.57 -33.98
N VAL A 639 25.16 14.87 -34.90
CA VAL A 639 26.41 14.09 -34.64
C VAL A 639 27.20 13.96 -35.93
N LEU A 640 28.38 14.56 -35.92
CA LEU A 640 29.21 14.76 -37.09
C LEU A 640 30.06 13.51 -37.36
N ALA A 641 30.75 13.00 -36.35
CA ALA A 641 31.44 11.72 -36.39
C ALA A 641 31.56 11.17 -34.96
N ALA A 642 31.06 9.95 -34.70
CA ALA A 642 31.14 9.31 -33.40
C ALA A 642 32.01 8.04 -33.44
N PRO A 643 33.02 7.92 -32.56
CA PRO A 643 33.79 6.68 -32.46
C PRO A 643 32.88 5.57 -31.93
N LEU A 644 32.95 4.41 -32.57
CA LEU A 644 32.20 3.24 -32.20
C LEU A 644 32.94 2.52 -31.08
N ARG A 645 32.31 2.41 -29.91
CA ARG A 645 32.86 1.78 -28.72
C ARG A 645 32.00 0.59 -28.32
N PHE A 646 32.63 -0.40 -27.72
CA PHE A 646 31.96 -1.60 -27.23
C PHE A 646 32.60 -2.11 -25.95
N ARG A 647 31.89 -2.91 -25.16
CA ARG A 647 32.49 -3.62 -24.03
C ARG A 647 32.95 -5.00 -24.48
N SER A 648 34.20 -5.37 -24.19
CA SER A 648 34.72 -6.68 -24.62
C SER A 648 33.81 -7.81 -24.15
N PRO A 649 33.32 -8.69 -25.06
CA PRO A 649 32.42 -9.76 -24.69
C PRO A 649 33.07 -10.74 -23.71
N LEU A 650 34.40 -10.86 -23.71
CA LEU A 650 35.16 -11.73 -22.79
C LEU A 650 35.18 -11.22 -21.34
N SER A 651 34.89 -9.93 -21.14
CA SER A 651 34.81 -9.32 -19.80
C SER A 651 33.47 -9.53 -19.11
N LEU A 652 32.39 -9.80 -19.88
CA LEU A 652 31.03 -9.92 -19.35
C LEU A 652 30.77 -11.22 -18.56
N PRO A 653 31.32 -12.39 -18.93
CA PRO A 653 31.14 -13.64 -18.18
C PRO A 653 31.51 -13.55 -16.70
N PHE A 654 32.51 -12.72 -16.36
CA PHE A 654 33.03 -12.55 -15.00
C PHE A 654 32.66 -11.19 -14.36
N ALA A 655 31.84 -10.39 -15.04
CA ALA A 655 31.48 -9.06 -14.58
C ALA A 655 30.37 -9.09 -13.51
N SER A 656 30.49 -8.20 -12.52
CA SER A 656 29.46 -7.93 -11.52
C SER A 656 28.34 -7.05 -12.09
N ILE A 657 27.46 -7.63 -12.92
CA ILE A 657 26.30 -6.94 -13.53
C ILE A 657 25.31 -6.43 -12.47
N SER A 658 25.24 -7.12 -11.33
CA SER A 658 24.51 -6.73 -10.14
C SER A 658 25.35 -6.99 -8.88
N LYS A 659 25.22 -6.14 -7.86
CA LYS A 659 25.82 -6.33 -6.53
C LYS A 659 24.84 -5.81 -5.48
N GLY A 660 24.38 -6.68 -4.59
CA GLY A 660 23.33 -6.35 -3.62
C GLY A 660 22.08 -5.83 -4.31
N ASN A 661 21.67 -4.62 -3.95
CA ASN A 661 20.52 -3.89 -4.49
C ASN A 661 20.85 -2.93 -5.67
N VAL A 662 21.99 -3.13 -6.34
CA VAL A 662 22.43 -2.31 -7.47
C VAL A 662 22.61 -3.16 -8.72
N CYS A 663 22.17 -2.66 -9.89
CA CYS A 663 22.43 -3.29 -11.18
C CYS A 663 22.56 -2.26 -12.32
N VAL A 664 22.95 -2.69 -13.52
CA VAL A 664 23.04 -1.85 -14.73
C VAL A 664 22.25 -2.43 -15.91
N ALA A 665 21.74 -1.56 -16.79
CA ALA A 665 20.98 -1.91 -17.98
C ALA A 665 21.31 -0.98 -19.17
N GLY A 666 20.99 -1.41 -20.39
CA GLY A 666 21.30 -0.67 -21.61
C GLY A 666 22.80 -0.50 -21.85
N ASP A 667 23.21 0.62 -22.44
CA ASP A 667 24.61 0.93 -22.75
C ASP A 667 25.53 1.02 -21.51
N ALA A 668 24.96 1.12 -20.30
CA ALA A 668 25.74 0.99 -19.06
C ALA A 668 26.27 -0.45 -18.87
N LEU A 669 25.53 -1.46 -19.35
CA LEU A 669 25.84 -2.90 -19.29
C LEU A 669 26.47 -3.44 -20.58
N HIS A 670 25.92 -3.11 -21.73
CA HIS A 670 26.31 -3.72 -23.02
C HIS A 670 26.40 -2.69 -24.14
N PRO A 671 27.31 -1.70 -24.03
CA PRO A 671 27.56 -0.82 -25.16
C PRO A 671 28.06 -1.67 -26.33
N THR A 672 27.37 -1.56 -27.47
CA THR A 672 27.62 -2.38 -28.67
C THR A 672 27.91 -1.49 -29.87
N THR A 673 28.66 -2.03 -30.84
CA THR A 673 28.73 -1.42 -32.17
C THR A 673 27.36 -1.56 -32.86
N PRO A 674 26.97 -0.63 -33.74
CA PRO A 674 25.63 -0.59 -34.33
C PRO A 674 25.41 -1.64 -35.42
N ASP A 675 26.36 -2.55 -35.65
CA ASP A 675 26.42 -3.36 -36.88
C ASP A 675 25.21 -4.28 -37.05
N LEU A 676 24.67 -4.80 -35.95
CA LEU A 676 23.44 -5.60 -35.89
C LEU A 676 22.17 -4.79 -35.56
N ALA A 677 22.32 -3.50 -35.27
CA ALA A 677 21.26 -2.64 -34.74
C ALA A 677 20.54 -3.21 -33.48
N GLN A 678 21.29 -3.89 -32.60
CA GLN A 678 20.72 -4.54 -31.42
C GLN A 678 20.84 -3.73 -30.12
N GLY A 679 21.66 -2.67 -30.05
CA GLY A 679 21.86 -1.94 -28.79
C GLY A 679 20.56 -1.41 -28.16
N ALA A 680 19.76 -0.66 -28.93
CA ALA A 680 18.46 -0.17 -28.49
C ALA A 680 17.45 -1.30 -28.23
N CYS A 681 17.44 -2.34 -29.09
CA CYS A 681 16.58 -3.51 -28.94
C CYS A 681 16.85 -4.22 -27.61
N THR A 682 18.12 -4.41 -27.27
CA THR A 682 18.58 -5.09 -26.04
C THR A 682 18.28 -4.25 -24.81
N ALA A 683 18.35 -2.92 -24.89
CA ALA A 683 17.94 -2.03 -23.81
C ALA A 683 16.42 -2.13 -23.50
N LEU A 684 15.58 -2.32 -24.53
CA LEU A 684 14.15 -2.56 -24.35
C LEU A 684 13.89 -3.96 -23.77
N GLU A 685 14.63 -4.99 -24.22
CA GLU A 685 14.59 -6.31 -23.60
C GLU A 685 14.95 -6.24 -22.10
N ASP A 686 16.01 -5.49 -21.73
CA ASP A 686 16.43 -5.33 -20.35
C ASP A 686 15.31 -4.74 -19.49
N ALA A 687 14.60 -3.73 -19.99
CA ALA A 687 13.50 -3.10 -19.27
C ALA A 687 12.42 -4.10 -18.88
N VAL A 688 12.03 -4.97 -19.81
CA VAL A 688 11.01 -5.99 -19.58
C VAL A 688 11.51 -7.07 -18.62
N VAL A 689 12.71 -7.61 -18.83
CA VAL A 689 13.27 -8.65 -17.95
C VAL A 689 13.47 -8.12 -16.54
N LEU A 690 14.00 -6.91 -16.38
CA LEU A 690 14.26 -6.28 -15.09
C LEU A 690 12.95 -5.96 -14.34
N ALA A 691 11.94 -5.45 -15.05
CA ALA A 691 10.62 -5.21 -14.47
C ALA A 691 9.93 -6.51 -14.03
N ARG A 692 10.09 -7.63 -14.76
CA ARG A 692 9.61 -8.96 -14.32
C ARG A 692 10.31 -9.41 -13.05
N CYS A 693 11.65 -9.39 -13.04
CA CYS A 693 12.44 -9.84 -11.90
C CYS A 693 12.14 -9.03 -10.62
N LEU A 694 12.08 -7.69 -10.73
CA LEU A 694 11.80 -6.81 -9.59
C LEU A 694 10.31 -6.81 -9.19
N GLY A 695 9.39 -6.88 -10.16
CA GLY A 695 7.95 -6.96 -9.91
C GLY A 695 7.59 -8.15 -9.01
N GLU A 696 8.16 -9.33 -9.29
CA GLU A 696 7.98 -10.52 -8.47
C GLU A 696 8.54 -10.36 -7.05
N ALA A 697 9.69 -9.71 -6.89
CA ALA A 697 10.36 -9.58 -5.60
C ALA A 697 9.74 -8.52 -4.67
N LEU A 698 9.27 -7.40 -5.23
CA LEU A 698 8.81 -6.23 -4.47
C LEU A 698 7.28 -6.17 -4.26
N LEU A 699 6.49 -6.86 -5.09
CA LEU A 699 5.03 -6.96 -4.86
C LEU A 699 4.66 -7.96 -3.76
N LEU A 700 5.59 -8.85 -3.39
CA LEU A 700 5.49 -9.75 -2.24
C LEU A 700 5.84 -8.98 -0.95
N ARG A 701 4.89 -8.22 -0.40
CA ARG A 701 5.08 -7.53 0.88
C ARG A 701 4.99 -8.50 2.06
N THR A 702 6.12 -9.11 2.43
CA THR A 702 6.34 -9.68 3.78
C THR A 702 6.88 -8.56 4.68
N GLY A 703 6.37 -8.42 5.91
CA GLY A 703 6.79 -7.36 6.84
C GLY A 703 8.20 -7.53 7.45
N ASP A 704 9.13 -8.15 6.73
CA ASP A 704 10.52 -8.34 7.13
C ASP A 704 11.44 -7.73 6.05
N GLY A 705 12.17 -6.67 6.44
CA GLY A 705 13.07 -5.92 5.56
C GLY A 705 14.29 -6.71 5.11
N ALA A 706 14.79 -7.66 5.92
CA ALA A 706 15.93 -8.50 5.55
C ALA A 706 15.53 -9.59 4.53
N ALA A 707 14.27 -10.07 4.60
CA ALA A 707 13.71 -10.94 3.57
C ALA A 707 13.44 -10.18 2.25
N GLU A 708 13.00 -8.93 2.32
CA GLU A 708 12.84 -8.08 1.13
C GLU A 708 14.18 -7.84 0.43
N GLU A 709 15.21 -7.49 1.18
CA GLU A 709 16.57 -7.30 0.66
C GLU A 709 17.10 -8.55 -0.07
N ARG A 710 17.02 -9.72 0.56
CA ARG A 710 17.44 -10.99 -0.06
C ARG A 710 16.66 -11.30 -1.34
N ARG A 711 15.37 -10.96 -1.39
CA ARG A 711 14.54 -11.13 -2.60
C ARG A 711 14.93 -10.15 -3.71
N VAL A 712 15.18 -8.88 -3.37
CA VAL A 712 15.64 -7.87 -4.33
C VAL A 712 16.98 -8.26 -4.91
N GLU A 713 17.93 -8.66 -4.05
CA GLU A 713 19.24 -9.14 -4.51
C GLU A 713 19.09 -10.39 -5.40
N ALA A 714 18.27 -11.36 -5.00
CA ALA A 714 17.99 -12.54 -5.83
C ALA A 714 17.34 -12.17 -7.17
N ALA A 715 16.43 -11.20 -7.20
CA ALA A 715 15.84 -10.69 -8.43
C ALA A 715 16.86 -10.04 -9.36
N LEU A 716 17.75 -9.19 -8.82
CA LEU A 716 18.79 -8.55 -9.62
C LEU A 716 19.82 -9.56 -10.12
N ARG A 717 20.12 -10.61 -9.34
CA ARG A 717 20.94 -11.75 -9.79
C ARG A 717 20.27 -12.52 -10.93
N ARG A 718 18.97 -12.83 -10.83
CA ARG A 718 18.22 -13.47 -11.94
C ARG A 718 18.24 -12.64 -13.21
N TYR A 719 18.05 -11.31 -13.09
CA TYR A 719 18.22 -10.39 -14.22
C TYR A 719 19.64 -10.47 -14.79
N ALA A 720 20.67 -10.35 -13.94
CA ALA A 720 22.06 -10.43 -14.37
C ALA A 720 22.36 -11.74 -15.10
N ASP A 721 21.89 -12.88 -14.59
CA ASP A 721 22.10 -14.20 -15.19
C ASP A 721 21.41 -14.33 -16.56
N ALA A 722 20.16 -13.87 -16.66
CA ALA A 722 19.41 -13.86 -17.91
C ALA A 722 20.07 -12.97 -18.98
N ARG A 723 20.69 -11.86 -18.57
CA ARG A 723 21.26 -10.87 -19.50
C ARG A 723 22.74 -11.08 -19.79
N ARG A 724 23.52 -11.75 -18.92
CA ARG A 724 24.98 -11.92 -19.07
C ARG A 724 25.37 -12.52 -20.43
N TRP A 725 24.88 -13.71 -20.72
CA TRP A 725 25.24 -14.44 -21.95
C TRP A 725 24.62 -13.80 -23.20
N ARG A 726 23.38 -13.31 -23.09
CA ARG A 726 22.71 -12.57 -24.17
C ARG A 726 23.52 -11.32 -24.57
N SER A 727 23.97 -10.54 -23.59
CA SER A 727 24.78 -9.35 -23.80
C SER A 727 26.15 -9.67 -24.41
N ALA A 728 26.82 -10.71 -23.91
CA ALA A 728 28.11 -11.15 -24.44
C ALA A 728 28.00 -11.62 -25.90
N GLN A 729 26.97 -12.42 -26.20
CA GLN A 729 26.69 -12.91 -27.54
C GLN A 729 26.44 -11.75 -28.52
N LEU A 730 25.55 -10.82 -28.16
CA LEU A 730 25.19 -9.69 -29.03
C LEU A 730 26.36 -8.73 -29.24
N THR A 731 27.11 -8.42 -28.19
CA THR A 731 28.27 -7.52 -28.29
C THR A 731 29.37 -8.13 -29.14
N GLY A 732 29.69 -9.41 -28.92
CA GLY A 732 30.70 -10.13 -29.69
C GLY A 732 30.30 -10.31 -31.15
N ALA A 733 29.05 -10.71 -31.42
CA ALA A 733 28.57 -10.86 -32.78
C ALA A 733 28.51 -9.53 -33.53
N SER A 734 28.05 -8.44 -32.89
CA SER A 734 28.01 -7.12 -33.53
C SER A 734 29.41 -6.65 -33.92
N TYR A 735 30.39 -6.82 -33.02
CA TYR A 735 31.78 -6.50 -33.32
C TYR A 735 32.33 -7.35 -34.48
N ALA A 736 32.14 -8.67 -34.45
CA ALA A 736 32.65 -9.59 -35.47
C ALA A 736 32.03 -9.32 -36.86
N VAL A 737 30.71 -9.11 -36.92
CA VAL A 737 30.00 -8.75 -38.17
C VAL A 737 30.54 -7.45 -38.73
N GLY A 738 30.70 -6.43 -37.88
CA GLY A 738 31.27 -5.15 -38.28
C GLY A 738 32.69 -5.25 -38.80
N PHE A 739 33.54 -6.02 -38.12
CA PHE A 739 34.92 -6.28 -38.54
C PHE A 739 34.98 -6.97 -39.91
N VAL A 740 34.20 -8.04 -40.11
CA VAL A 740 34.18 -8.79 -41.38
C VAL A 740 33.61 -7.94 -42.51
N GLN A 741 32.50 -7.23 -42.29
CA GLN A 741 31.86 -6.45 -43.35
C GLN A 741 32.72 -5.28 -43.80
N GLN A 742 33.43 -4.61 -42.88
CA GLN A 742 34.19 -3.39 -43.14
C GLN A 742 35.69 -3.63 -43.37
N SER A 743 36.16 -4.89 -43.43
CA SER A 743 37.57 -5.21 -43.60
C SER A 743 38.07 -4.85 -45.01
N ASP A 744 39.24 -4.21 -45.06
CA ASP A 744 40.00 -3.94 -46.29
C ASP A 744 40.95 -5.08 -46.67
N HIS A 745 41.04 -6.13 -45.86
CA HIS A 745 41.97 -7.22 -46.11
C HIS A 745 41.46 -8.09 -47.29
N PRO A 746 42.23 -8.26 -48.39
CA PRO A 746 41.75 -8.95 -49.59
C PRO A 746 41.20 -10.36 -49.35
N ALA A 747 41.84 -11.13 -48.46
CA ALA A 747 41.38 -12.46 -48.08
C ALA A 747 40.06 -12.45 -47.27
N VAL A 748 39.85 -11.44 -46.42
CA VAL A 748 38.61 -11.30 -45.63
C VAL A 748 37.48 -10.81 -46.54
N GLY A 749 37.77 -9.90 -47.48
CA GLY A 749 36.83 -9.46 -48.52
C GLY A 749 36.36 -10.61 -49.41
N PHE A 750 37.26 -11.49 -49.87
CA PHE A 750 36.88 -12.69 -50.62
C PHE A 750 35.99 -13.64 -49.79
N LEU A 751 36.36 -13.91 -48.54
CA LEU A 751 35.58 -14.77 -47.63
C LEU A 751 34.18 -14.18 -47.35
N ARG A 752 34.10 -12.86 -47.17
CA ARG A 752 32.86 -12.09 -46.97
C ARG A 752 31.93 -12.22 -48.18
N ASP A 753 32.47 -11.98 -49.38
CA ASP A 753 31.66 -11.82 -50.61
C ASP A 753 31.23 -13.17 -51.21
N LYS A 754 32.02 -14.26 -51.00
CA LYS A 754 31.76 -15.57 -51.61
C LYS A 754 31.29 -16.67 -50.64
N LEU A 755 31.59 -16.58 -49.34
CA LEU A 755 31.38 -17.69 -48.38
C LEU A 755 30.54 -17.32 -47.16
N LEU A 756 30.62 -16.08 -46.67
CA LEU A 756 30.01 -15.69 -45.39
C LEU A 756 28.75 -14.82 -45.51
N SER A 757 28.42 -14.28 -46.69
CA SER A 757 27.25 -13.42 -46.89
C SER A 757 25.93 -14.06 -46.40
N GLY A 758 25.68 -15.32 -46.77
CA GLY A 758 24.52 -16.09 -46.32
C GLY A 758 24.55 -16.44 -44.82
N VAL A 759 25.73 -16.70 -44.25
CA VAL A 759 25.90 -17.00 -42.81
C VAL A 759 25.67 -15.75 -41.96
N LEU A 760 26.18 -14.60 -42.39
CA LEU A 760 25.99 -13.30 -41.75
C LEU A 760 24.51 -12.89 -41.82
N ALA A 761 23.86 -13.09 -42.96
CA ALA A 761 22.43 -12.87 -43.15
C ALA A 761 21.56 -13.75 -42.24
N LYS A 762 21.89 -15.06 -42.13
CA LYS A 762 21.22 -15.99 -41.21
C LYS A 762 21.44 -15.63 -39.74
N THR A 763 22.63 -15.15 -39.40
CA THR A 763 22.97 -14.68 -38.04
C THR A 763 22.17 -13.43 -37.66
N LEU A 764 22.01 -12.49 -38.61
CA LEU A 764 21.14 -11.31 -38.46
C LEU A 764 19.68 -11.67 -38.18
N LEU A 765 19.16 -12.75 -38.79
CA LEU A 765 17.76 -13.20 -38.61
C LEU A 765 17.53 -14.03 -37.34
N MET A 766 18.57 -14.70 -36.81
CA MET A 766 18.44 -15.54 -35.59
C MET A 766 18.41 -14.72 -34.28
N MET A 767 18.99 -13.52 -34.27
CA MET A 767 19.09 -12.71 -33.05
C MET A 767 17.79 -11.98 -32.63
N PRO A 768 16.95 -11.52 -33.58
CA PRO A 768 15.63 -10.93 -33.31
C PRO A 768 14.58 -11.85 -32.68
N ASP A 769 14.77 -13.17 -32.67
CA ASP A 769 13.76 -14.12 -32.19
C ASP A 769 13.68 -14.22 -30.66
N TYR A 770 14.55 -13.53 -29.93
CA TYR A 770 14.55 -13.53 -28.47
C TYR A 770 13.21 -13.04 -27.90
N ASP A 771 12.82 -13.67 -26.81
CA ASP A 771 11.58 -13.40 -26.11
C ASP A 771 11.91 -12.96 -24.68
N CYS A 772 11.77 -11.67 -24.44
CA CYS A 772 11.93 -11.06 -23.13
C CYS A 772 10.75 -11.37 -22.19
N GLY A 773 9.71 -12.06 -22.67
CA GLY A 773 8.44 -12.29 -22.00
C GLY A 773 7.54 -11.07 -22.03
N THR A 774 6.33 -11.20 -21.47
CA THR A 774 5.35 -10.13 -21.42
C THR A 774 5.34 -9.45 -20.06
N LEU A 775 5.08 -8.14 -20.07
CA LEU A 775 4.67 -7.38 -18.91
C LEU A 775 3.14 -7.32 -18.97
N SER A 776 2.45 -8.38 -18.56
CA SER A 776 0.99 -8.32 -18.52
C SER A 776 0.52 -7.15 -17.65
N SER A 777 -0.06 -6.12 -18.28
CA SER A 777 -1.39 -5.64 -17.96
C SER A 777 -2.35 -6.43 -18.85
N SER A 778 -3.31 -7.12 -18.26
CA SER A 778 -4.38 -7.88 -18.90
C SER A 778 -4.99 -7.19 -20.14
N ALA A 779 -4.51 -7.55 -21.33
CA ALA A 779 -5.18 -7.28 -22.61
C ALA A 779 -4.58 -8.20 -23.69
N THR A 780 -5.21 -9.36 -23.90
CA THR A 780 -5.28 -10.00 -25.22
C THR A 780 -6.76 -10.30 -25.48
N PRO A 781 -7.30 -10.06 -26.68
CA PRO A 781 -8.73 -10.14 -26.93
C PRO A 781 -9.19 -11.59 -27.11
N MET A 782 -10.21 -11.92 -26.32
CA MET A 782 -11.40 -12.74 -26.62
C MET A 782 -11.24 -14.01 -27.47
N GLU A 783 -11.24 -15.14 -26.76
CA GLU A 783 -12.07 -16.29 -27.13
C GLU A 783 -13.04 -16.60 -25.96
N GLY A 784 -14.34 -16.45 -26.21
CA GLY A 784 -15.43 -17.00 -25.39
C GLY A 784 -15.83 -16.20 -24.13
N SER A 785 -16.57 -15.10 -24.27
CA SER A 785 -17.21 -14.42 -23.14
C SER A 785 -18.39 -15.22 -22.59
N ASN A 786 -18.14 -16.13 -21.66
CA ASN A 786 -19.15 -16.51 -20.67
C ASN A 786 -18.89 -15.71 -19.38
N VAL A 787 -19.91 -15.00 -18.90
CA VAL A 787 -19.87 -14.33 -17.60
C VAL A 787 -20.19 -15.36 -16.53
N GLU A 788 -19.25 -15.59 -15.61
CA GLU A 788 -19.45 -16.52 -14.50
C GLU A 788 -20.45 -15.95 -13.50
N GLY A 789 -21.37 -16.79 -13.01
CA GLY A 789 -22.37 -16.40 -12.03
C GLY A 789 -21.74 -16.02 -10.69
N ILE A 790 -21.16 -16.99 -9.99
CA ILE A 790 -20.50 -16.79 -8.70
C ILE A 790 -19.05 -17.25 -8.80
N VAL A 791 -18.11 -16.36 -8.48
CA VAL A 791 -16.68 -16.67 -8.39
C VAL A 791 -16.20 -16.53 -6.95
N ILE A 792 -15.53 -17.57 -6.46
CA ILE A 792 -14.95 -17.65 -5.11
C ILE A 792 -13.42 -17.61 -5.24
N ALA A 793 -12.80 -16.59 -4.68
CA ALA A 793 -11.34 -16.45 -4.68
C ALA A 793 -10.71 -17.26 -3.54
N GLY A 794 -10.08 -18.39 -3.84
CA GLY A 794 -9.32 -19.24 -2.92
C GLY A 794 -10.03 -20.53 -2.50
N ALA A 795 -9.35 -21.67 -2.61
CA ALA A 795 -9.82 -23.00 -2.20
C ALA A 795 -9.40 -23.36 -0.76
N GLY A 796 -9.46 -22.39 0.15
CA GLY A 796 -9.32 -22.64 1.60
C GLY A 796 -10.61 -23.19 2.21
N LEU A 797 -10.63 -23.38 3.53
CA LEU A 797 -11.82 -23.88 4.26
C LEU A 797 -13.08 -23.05 3.96
N ALA A 798 -12.99 -21.72 3.98
CA ALA A 798 -14.12 -20.85 3.66
C ALA A 798 -14.58 -21.02 2.21
N GLY A 799 -13.64 -21.09 1.26
CA GLY A 799 -13.97 -21.16 -0.17
C GLY A 799 -14.62 -22.48 -0.55
N LEU A 800 -14.04 -23.61 -0.09
CA LEU A 800 -14.62 -24.94 -0.33
C LEU A 800 -15.95 -25.14 0.39
N ALA A 801 -16.08 -24.66 1.64
CA ALA A 801 -17.35 -24.72 2.35
C ALA A 801 -18.44 -23.88 1.66
N THR A 802 -18.09 -22.70 1.16
CA THR A 802 -19.03 -21.84 0.39
C THR A 802 -19.44 -22.53 -0.90
N ALA A 803 -18.48 -23.06 -1.68
CA ALA A 803 -18.75 -23.74 -2.94
C ALA A 803 -19.64 -24.97 -2.73
N LEU A 804 -19.34 -25.79 -1.71
CA LEU A 804 -20.12 -26.98 -1.40
C LEU A 804 -21.52 -26.61 -0.91
N GLY A 805 -21.64 -25.59 -0.08
CA GLY A 805 -22.95 -25.12 0.38
C GLY A 805 -23.83 -24.61 -0.76
N LEU A 806 -23.25 -23.84 -1.70
CA LEU A 806 -23.95 -23.40 -2.91
C LEU A 806 -24.34 -24.59 -3.80
N HIS A 807 -23.44 -25.56 -3.96
CA HIS A 807 -23.71 -26.78 -4.73
C HIS A 807 -24.88 -27.59 -4.14
N ARG A 808 -24.94 -27.76 -2.81
CA ARG A 808 -26.06 -28.42 -2.12
C ARG A 808 -27.39 -27.71 -2.33
N LYS A 809 -27.36 -26.39 -2.56
CA LYS A 809 -28.51 -25.55 -2.89
C LYS A 809 -28.82 -25.48 -4.39
N GLY A 810 -28.11 -26.22 -5.23
CA GLY A 810 -28.29 -26.21 -6.68
C GLY A 810 -27.72 -24.97 -7.39
N VAL A 811 -26.91 -24.15 -6.70
CA VAL A 811 -26.29 -22.94 -7.27
C VAL A 811 -24.86 -23.26 -7.71
N ARG A 812 -24.54 -23.00 -8.97
CA ARG A 812 -23.20 -23.21 -9.53
C ARG A 812 -22.24 -22.08 -9.12
N SER A 813 -21.02 -22.43 -8.76
CA SER A 813 -19.93 -21.49 -8.47
C SER A 813 -18.60 -21.97 -9.05
N LEU A 814 -17.69 -21.05 -9.33
CA LEU A 814 -16.31 -21.32 -9.73
C LEU A 814 -15.34 -20.88 -8.63
N VAL A 815 -14.48 -21.79 -8.16
CA VAL A 815 -13.43 -21.50 -7.18
C VAL A 815 -12.11 -21.29 -7.90
N LEU A 816 -11.42 -20.17 -7.64
CA LEU A 816 -10.11 -19.87 -8.20
C LEU A 816 -9.03 -20.07 -7.13
N GLU A 817 -8.22 -21.12 -7.24
CA GLU A 817 -7.11 -21.37 -6.34
C GLU A 817 -5.80 -20.91 -6.96
N SER A 818 -5.02 -20.12 -6.20
CA SER A 818 -3.73 -19.59 -6.65
C SER A 818 -2.63 -20.65 -6.81
N SER A 819 -2.72 -21.77 -6.10
CA SER A 819 -1.78 -22.89 -6.17
C SER A 819 -2.12 -23.88 -7.28
N GLU A 820 -1.10 -24.62 -7.73
CA GLU A 820 -1.24 -25.67 -8.75
C GLU A 820 -2.04 -26.88 -8.25
N THR A 821 -2.09 -27.08 -6.93
CA THR A 821 -2.84 -28.13 -6.25
C THR A 821 -3.50 -27.60 -4.98
N LEU A 822 -4.43 -28.37 -4.43
CA LEU A 822 -5.05 -28.04 -3.15
C LEU A 822 -3.99 -28.03 -2.04
N ARG A 823 -3.77 -26.86 -1.42
CA ARG A 823 -2.77 -26.71 -0.34
C ARG A 823 -3.26 -27.34 0.98
N ALA A 824 -3.15 -28.65 1.02
CA ALA A 824 -3.41 -29.53 2.13
C ALA A 824 -2.14 -29.69 3.00
N SER A 825 -1.83 -28.70 3.84
CA SER A 825 -0.76 -28.83 4.83
C SER A 825 -1.08 -29.93 5.86
N GLY A 826 -0.11 -30.77 6.22
CA GLY A 826 -0.30 -31.96 7.08
C GLY A 826 -0.63 -31.71 8.55
N PHE A 827 -0.67 -30.46 9.04
CA PHE A 827 -1.03 -30.19 10.44
C PHE A 827 -2.54 -30.24 10.70
N ALA A 828 -2.92 -30.44 11.96
CA ALA A 828 -4.32 -30.45 12.40
C ALA A 828 -4.75 -29.14 13.06
N PHE A 829 -6.04 -28.98 13.31
CA PHE A 829 -6.58 -27.90 14.12
C PHE A 829 -7.82 -28.35 14.89
N THR A 830 -8.11 -27.66 16.00
CA THR A 830 -9.29 -27.95 16.80
C THR A 830 -10.55 -27.48 16.08
N THR A 831 -11.43 -28.43 15.77
CA THR A 831 -12.80 -28.18 15.30
C THR A 831 -13.76 -28.28 16.48
N TRP A 832 -14.57 -27.25 16.65
CA TRP A 832 -15.51 -27.11 17.75
C TRP A 832 -16.96 -27.40 17.31
N THR A 833 -17.92 -27.33 18.23
CA THR A 833 -19.32 -27.72 17.98
C THR A 833 -19.97 -26.94 16.84
N ASN A 834 -19.72 -25.63 16.77
CA ASN A 834 -20.12 -24.78 15.66
C ASN A 834 -19.59 -25.23 14.30
N ALA A 835 -18.34 -25.72 14.24
CA ALA A 835 -17.77 -26.27 13.02
C ALA A 835 -18.45 -27.56 12.60
N PHE A 836 -18.70 -28.49 13.54
CA PHE A 836 -19.43 -29.72 13.24
C PHE A 836 -20.87 -29.46 12.76
N ARG A 837 -21.57 -28.47 13.34
CA ARG A 837 -22.86 -28.03 12.80
C ARG A 837 -22.76 -27.56 11.35
N ALA A 838 -21.71 -26.81 11.02
CA ALA A 838 -21.47 -26.39 9.64
C ALA A 838 -21.14 -27.60 8.73
N LEU A 839 -20.33 -28.55 9.18
CA LEU A 839 -19.99 -29.76 8.44
C LEU A 839 -21.22 -30.68 8.23
N ASP A 840 -22.11 -30.75 9.22
CA ASP A 840 -23.39 -31.47 9.12
C ASP A 840 -24.31 -30.80 8.10
N ALA A 841 -24.40 -29.46 8.12
CA ALA A 841 -25.15 -28.71 7.10
C ALA A 841 -24.59 -28.90 5.68
N LEU A 842 -23.28 -29.13 5.54
CA LEU A 842 -22.62 -29.44 4.27
C LEU A 842 -22.71 -30.93 3.87
N GLY A 843 -23.14 -31.80 4.78
CA GLY A 843 -23.29 -33.24 4.56
C GLY A 843 -21.99 -34.05 4.68
N VAL A 844 -20.95 -33.51 5.30
CA VAL A 844 -19.63 -34.18 5.42
C VAL A 844 -19.24 -34.54 6.85
N GLY A 845 -20.05 -34.15 7.84
CA GLY A 845 -19.74 -34.34 9.26
C GLY A 845 -19.40 -35.79 9.63
N ASP A 846 -20.18 -36.76 9.15
CA ASP A 846 -20.00 -38.17 9.51
C ASP A 846 -18.66 -38.74 9.01
N LYS A 847 -18.23 -38.40 7.80
CA LYS A 847 -16.91 -38.79 7.25
C LYS A 847 -15.75 -38.29 8.12
N ILE A 848 -15.88 -37.08 8.67
CA ILE A 848 -14.88 -36.49 9.58
C ILE A 848 -14.90 -37.20 10.94
N ARG A 849 -16.08 -37.57 11.46
CA ARG A 849 -16.23 -38.24 12.77
C ARG A 849 -15.57 -39.62 12.82
N GLU A 850 -15.61 -40.36 11.73
CA GLU A 850 -15.03 -41.73 11.65
C GLU A 850 -13.52 -41.77 11.86
N HIS A 851 -12.81 -40.68 11.57
CA HIS A 851 -11.35 -40.66 11.52
C HIS A 851 -10.69 -39.85 12.64
N HIS A 852 -11.47 -39.23 13.54
CA HIS A 852 -10.94 -38.30 14.53
C HIS A 852 -11.50 -38.53 15.94
N VAL A 853 -10.66 -38.40 16.96
CA VAL A 853 -11.01 -38.65 18.37
C VAL A 853 -11.94 -37.56 18.90
N LEU A 854 -13.00 -37.98 19.61
CA LEU A 854 -13.87 -37.08 20.37
C LEU A 854 -13.25 -36.78 21.74
N TYR A 855 -13.06 -35.50 22.06
CA TYR A 855 -12.49 -35.11 23.34
C TYR A 855 -13.51 -35.10 24.48
N GLU A 856 -13.09 -35.61 25.63
CA GLU A 856 -13.91 -35.65 26.84
C GLU A 856 -13.58 -34.53 27.84
N ARG A 857 -12.33 -34.05 27.83
CA ARG A 857 -11.83 -33.05 28.78
C ARG A 857 -10.75 -32.15 28.16
N LEU A 858 -10.66 -30.94 28.71
CA LEU A 858 -9.53 -30.04 28.55
C LEU A 858 -8.81 -29.88 29.90
N VAL A 859 -7.51 -30.12 29.92
CA VAL A 859 -6.66 -29.94 31.09
C VAL A 859 -5.63 -28.85 30.81
N ALA A 860 -5.72 -27.74 31.56
CA ALA A 860 -4.78 -26.64 31.48
C ALA A 860 -3.76 -26.74 32.62
N PHE A 861 -2.49 -26.88 32.29
CA PHE A 861 -1.34 -26.97 33.21
C PHE A 861 -0.61 -25.64 33.31
N SER A 862 -0.13 -25.32 34.51
CA SER A 862 0.81 -24.22 34.71
C SER A 862 2.21 -24.67 34.29
N ALA A 863 2.80 -24.00 33.30
CA ALA A 863 4.17 -24.29 32.86
C ALA A 863 5.23 -24.04 33.97
N SER A 864 4.87 -23.27 35.01
CA SER A 864 5.78 -22.97 36.12
C SER A 864 5.77 -24.00 37.25
N THR A 865 4.62 -24.64 37.51
CA THR A 865 4.49 -25.66 38.57
C THR A 865 4.43 -27.08 38.02
N GLY A 866 4.02 -27.27 36.78
CA GLY A 866 3.71 -28.58 36.19
C GLY A 866 2.36 -29.15 36.64
N GLU A 867 1.65 -28.44 37.52
CA GLU A 867 0.38 -28.89 38.08
C GLU A 867 -0.83 -28.43 37.24
N PRO A 868 -1.95 -29.17 37.26
CA PRO A 868 -3.17 -28.77 36.58
C PRO A 868 -3.76 -27.51 37.23
N ALA A 869 -3.79 -26.40 36.49
CA ALA A 869 -4.43 -25.15 36.90
C ALA A 869 -5.95 -25.19 36.69
N ALA A 870 -6.44 -25.95 35.70
CA ALA A 870 -7.87 -26.18 35.49
C ALA A 870 -8.13 -27.51 34.79
N LYS A 871 -9.25 -28.16 35.14
CA LYS A 871 -9.80 -29.33 34.44
C LYS A 871 -11.24 -29.01 34.06
N VAL A 872 -11.55 -29.04 32.76
CA VAL A 872 -12.88 -28.70 32.24
C VAL A 872 -13.43 -29.90 31.48
N SER A 873 -14.62 -30.36 31.89
CA SER A 873 -15.36 -31.39 31.16
C SER A 873 -15.86 -30.81 29.84
N LEU A 874 -15.62 -31.53 28.74
CA LEU A 874 -16.16 -31.18 27.42
C LEU A 874 -17.48 -31.93 27.14
N LYS A 875 -17.86 -32.90 27.99
CA LYS A 875 -19.17 -33.57 27.97
C LYS A 875 -20.33 -32.69 28.47
N MET A 876 -20.11 -31.39 28.68
CA MET A 876 -21.15 -30.47 29.14
C MET A 876 -22.23 -30.27 28.06
N GLN A 877 -23.48 -30.09 28.49
CA GLN A 877 -24.56 -29.71 27.57
C GLN A 877 -24.41 -28.23 27.16
N GLY A 878 -24.31 -28.01 25.86
CA GLY A 878 -24.52 -26.71 25.23
C GLY A 878 -26.02 -26.48 24.96
N LYS A 879 -26.33 -25.39 24.25
CA LYS A 879 -27.73 -25.00 23.98
C LYS A 879 -28.55 -26.02 23.17
N SER A 880 -27.89 -26.83 22.35
CA SER A 880 -28.55 -27.74 21.40
C SER A 880 -28.07 -29.19 21.51
N GLY A 881 -27.45 -29.57 22.64
CA GLY A 881 -26.88 -30.90 22.85
C GLY A 881 -25.46 -30.87 23.44
N PRO A 882 -24.81 -32.03 23.60
CA PRO A 882 -23.43 -32.10 24.11
C PRO A 882 -22.46 -31.40 23.14
N HIS A 883 -21.41 -30.78 23.69
CA HIS A 883 -20.36 -30.20 22.87
C HIS A 883 -19.57 -31.29 22.13
N GLU A 884 -19.47 -31.15 20.81
CA GLU A 884 -18.58 -31.94 19.97
C GLU A 884 -17.29 -31.15 19.68
N ILE A 885 -16.14 -31.71 20.09
CA ILE A 885 -14.82 -31.09 19.88
C ILE A 885 -13.83 -32.20 19.49
N ARG A 886 -13.15 -32.00 18.36
CA ARG A 886 -12.15 -32.93 17.81
C ARG A 886 -10.96 -32.14 17.27
N SER A 887 -9.79 -32.77 17.17
CA SER A 887 -8.68 -32.22 16.37
C SER A 887 -8.70 -32.88 15.00
N VAL A 888 -8.91 -32.08 13.95
CA VAL A 888 -9.11 -32.57 12.58
C VAL A 888 -7.88 -32.25 11.73
N LYS A 889 -7.37 -33.26 11.02
CA LYS A 889 -6.28 -33.08 10.06
C LYS A 889 -6.74 -32.17 8.91
N ARG A 890 -6.01 -31.08 8.66
CA ARG A 890 -6.45 -30.03 7.72
C ARG A 890 -6.52 -30.52 6.28
N ASN A 891 -5.56 -31.35 5.85
CA ASN A 891 -5.56 -31.99 4.54
C ASN A 891 -6.82 -32.85 4.33
N PHE A 892 -7.09 -33.77 5.25
CA PHE A 892 -8.24 -34.66 5.18
C PHE A 892 -9.57 -33.90 5.06
N LEU A 893 -9.74 -32.81 5.82
CA LEU A 893 -10.95 -31.99 5.74
C LEU A 893 -11.08 -31.29 4.38
N LEU A 894 -10.00 -30.70 3.86
CA LEU A 894 -10.04 -30.01 2.56
C LEU A 894 -10.33 -30.99 1.42
N GLU A 895 -9.69 -32.16 1.42
CA GLU A 895 -9.92 -33.24 0.46
C GLU A 895 -11.36 -33.77 0.56
N THR A 896 -11.90 -33.92 1.78
CA THR A 896 -13.31 -34.34 1.97
C THR A 896 -14.28 -33.32 1.37
N LEU A 897 -14.02 -32.02 1.51
CA LEU A 897 -14.86 -30.98 0.91
C LEU A 897 -14.72 -30.93 -0.61
N GLU A 898 -13.51 -31.08 -1.14
CA GLU A 898 -13.24 -31.12 -2.58
C GLU A 898 -13.90 -32.33 -3.26
N ASN A 899 -13.80 -33.52 -2.68
CA ASN A 899 -14.36 -34.75 -3.23
C ASN A 899 -15.89 -34.75 -3.34
N GLU A 900 -16.58 -33.84 -2.64
CA GLU A 900 -18.03 -33.65 -2.72
C GLU A 900 -18.45 -32.57 -3.73
N LEU A 901 -17.49 -31.91 -4.38
CA LEU A 901 -17.76 -30.93 -5.42
C LEU A 901 -17.71 -31.58 -6.81
N PRO A 902 -18.54 -31.12 -7.77
CA PRO A 902 -18.44 -31.55 -9.16
C PRO A 902 -17.08 -31.22 -9.77
N GLU A 903 -16.62 -32.07 -10.68
CA GLU A 903 -15.40 -31.82 -11.46
C GLU A 903 -15.49 -30.49 -12.22
N GLY A 904 -14.40 -29.73 -12.23
CA GLY A 904 -14.34 -28.39 -12.83
C GLY A 904 -14.88 -27.25 -11.95
N THR A 905 -15.34 -27.52 -10.72
CA THR A 905 -15.71 -26.46 -9.76
C THR A 905 -14.50 -25.64 -9.33
N ILE A 906 -13.32 -26.25 -9.22
CA ILE A 906 -12.08 -25.62 -8.80
C ILE A 906 -11.15 -25.45 -10.00
N ARG A 907 -10.66 -24.23 -10.22
CA ARG A 907 -9.61 -23.91 -11.20
C ARG A 907 -8.33 -23.54 -10.45
N PHE A 908 -7.32 -24.40 -10.56
CA PHE A 908 -6.01 -24.20 -9.97
C PHE A 908 -5.17 -23.18 -10.76
N SER A 909 -4.03 -22.78 -10.22
CA SER A 909 -3.09 -21.80 -10.80
C SER A 909 -3.72 -20.45 -11.19
N SER A 910 -4.83 -20.10 -10.55
CA SER A 910 -5.69 -18.97 -10.90
C SER A 910 -5.60 -17.86 -9.85
N LYS A 911 -4.41 -17.25 -9.73
CA LYS A 911 -4.17 -16.19 -8.75
C LYS A 911 -4.74 -14.86 -9.23
N ILE A 912 -5.76 -14.33 -8.57
CA ILE A 912 -6.27 -12.96 -8.81
C ILE A 912 -5.20 -11.94 -8.37
N VAL A 913 -4.87 -10.98 -9.23
CA VAL A 913 -3.90 -9.92 -8.98
C VAL A 913 -4.52 -8.53 -8.89
N SER A 914 -5.62 -8.29 -9.60
CA SER A 914 -6.41 -7.07 -9.53
C SER A 914 -7.88 -7.35 -9.84
N ILE A 915 -8.74 -6.44 -9.37
CA ILE A 915 -10.19 -6.50 -9.55
C ILE A 915 -10.62 -5.13 -10.07
N GLU A 916 -11.26 -5.13 -11.22
CA GLU A 916 -11.87 -3.95 -11.85
C GLU A 916 -13.39 -4.10 -11.90
N GLU A 917 -14.08 -2.98 -12.05
CA GLU A 917 -15.54 -2.92 -12.06
C GLU A 917 -16.01 -2.47 -13.44
N GLU A 918 -16.86 -3.28 -14.07
CA GLU A 918 -17.50 -2.99 -15.36
C GLU A 918 -19.02 -3.10 -15.18
N GLY A 919 -19.63 -1.97 -14.80
CA GLY A 919 -21.03 -1.95 -14.38
C GLY A 919 -21.29 -2.90 -13.20
N ASN A 920 -22.25 -3.81 -13.37
CA ASN A 920 -22.61 -4.79 -12.34
C ASN A 920 -21.73 -6.05 -12.35
N VAL A 921 -20.71 -6.13 -13.21
CA VAL A 921 -19.80 -7.28 -13.33
C VAL A 921 -18.41 -6.91 -12.79
N LYS A 922 -17.71 -7.89 -12.22
CA LYS A 922 -16.35 -7.74 -11.73
C LYS A 922 -15.37 -8.43 -12.68
N LEU A 923 -14.38 -7.68 -13.14
CA LEU A 923 -13.28 -8.19 -13.97
C LEU A 923 -12.14 -8.62 -13.06
N LEU A 924 -11.92 -9.93 -13.00
CA LEU A 924 -10.89 -10.55 -12.18
C LEU A 924 -9.68 -10.81 -13.07
N HIS A 925 -8.60 -10.06 -12.86
CA HIS A 925 -7.36 -10.23 -13.61
C HIS A 925 -6.50 -11.26 -12.90
N LEU A 926 -6.12 -12.31 -13.62
CA LEU A 926 -5.31 -13.41 -13.10
C LEU A 926 -3.81 -13.19 -13.39
N ALA A 927 -2.96 -13.83 -12.61
CA ALA A 927 -1.51 -13.72 -12.72
C ALA A 927 -0.96 -14.25 -14.06
N ASP A 928 -1.67 -15.18 -14.70
CA ASP A 928 -1.34 -15.71 -16.03
C ASP A 928 -1.70 -14.72 -17.17
N GLY A 929 -2.34 -13.59 -16.84
CA GLY A 929 -2.78 -12.56 -17.78
C GLY A 929 -4.21 -12.72 -18.29
N SER A 930 -4.90 -13.81 -17.96
CA SER A 930 -6.31 -14.01 -18.31
C SER A 930 -7.24 -13.20 -17.42
N THR A 931 -8.45 -12.91 -17.91
CA THR A 931 -9.48 -12.16 -17.20
C THR A 931 -10.75 -12.99 -17.08
N ILE A 932 -11.34 -13.05 -15.89
CA ILE A 932 -12.62 -13.70 -15.62
C ILE A 932 -13.66 -12.63 -15.30
N ARG A 933 -14.85 -12.72 -15.93
CA ARG A 933 -16.00 -11.85 -15.66
C ARG A 933 -16.90 -12.54 -14.62
N ALA A 934 -17.17 -11.88 -13.49
CA ALA A 934 -17.95 -12.45 -12.40
C ALA A 934 -19.16 -11.57 -12.03
N LYS A 935 -20.37 -12.17 -11.93
CA LYS A 935 -21.56 -11.47 -11.41
C LYS A 935 -21.60 -11.40 -9.88
N VAL A 936 -20.91 -12.29 -9.19
CA VAL A 936 -20.71 -12.27 -7.74
C VAL A 936 -19.27 -12.64 -7.45
N LEU A 937 -18.59 -11.88 -6.59
CA LEU A 937 -17.23 -12.19 -6.15
C LEU A 937 -17.17 -12.39 -4.63
N ILE A 938 -16.73 -13.57 -4.19
CA ILE A 938 -16.54 -13.90 -2.79
C ILE A 938 -15.05 -14.08 -2.50
N GLY A 939 -14.49 -13.21 -1.66
CA GLY A 939 -13.08 -13.28 -1.25
C GLY A 939 -12.84 -14.28 -0.12
N CYS A 940 -12.22 -15.41 -0.43
CA CYS A 940 -11.76 -16.44 0.51
C CYS A 940 -10.23 -16.64 0.45
N ASP A 941 -9.50 -15.65 -0.08
CA ASP A 941 -8.09 -15.68 -0.47
C ASP A 941 -7.11 -15.37 0.69
N GLY A 942 -7.58 -15.60 1.92
CA GLY A 942 -6.78 -15.61 3.13
C GLY A 942 -6.31 -14.24 3.65
N VAL A 943 -5.34 -14.26 4.57
CA VAL A 943 -4.84 -13.08 5.31
C VAL A 943 -4.36 -11.94 4.38
N ASN A 944 -3.88 -12.27 3.18
CA ASN A 944 -3.36 -11.32 2.19
C ASN A 944 -4.37 -10.99 1.07
N SER A 945 -5.66 -11.12 1.37
CA SER A 945 -6.74 -11.03 0.39
C SER A 945 -6.71 -9.76 -0.48
N VAL A 946 -6.73 -9.98 -1.80
CA VAL A 946 -6.90 -8.97 -2.84
C VAL A 946 -8.33 -8.43 -2.83
N VAL A 947 -9.32 -9.30 -2.57
CA VAL A 947 -10.74 -8.90 -2.47
C VAL A 947 -10.98 -8.01 -1.25
N ALA A 948 -10.42 -8.34 -0.09
CA ALA A 948 -10.51 -7.51 1.12
C ALA A 948 -9.87 -6.13 0.91
N LYS A 949 -8.73 -6.09 0.20
CA LYS A 949 -8.08 -4.83 -0.18
C LYS A 949 -8.98 -4.00 -1.11
N TRP A 950 -9.64 -4.63 -2.08
CA TRP A 950 -10.58 -3.95 -2.99
C TRP A 950 -11.80 -3.37 -2.26
N LEU A 951 -12.30 -4.06 -1.24
CA LEU A 951 -13.35 -3.58 -0.33
C LEU A 951 -12.88 -2.47 0.64
N GLY A 952 -11.59 -2.12 0.63
CA GLY A 952 -11.02 -1.10 1.51
C GLY A 952 -10.79 -1.56 2.95
N LEU A 953 -10.78 -2.88 3.21
CA LEU A 953 -10.41 -3.40 4.54
C LEU A 953 -8.91 -3.19 4.79
N PRO A 954 -8.51 -2.65 5.96
CA PRO A 954 -7.10 -2.44 6.26
C PRO A 954 -6.39 -3.79 6.45
N LYS A 955 -5.08 -3.75 6.21
CA LYS A 955 -4.21 -4.92 6.33
C LYS A 955 -4.26 -5.50 7.75
N PRO A 956 -4.23 -6.84 7.89
CA PRO A 956 -4.03 -7.47 9.19
C PRO A 956 -2.72 -7.00 9.85
N ILE A 957 -2.77 -6.79 11.16
CA ILE A 957 -1.66 -6.32 11.98
C ILE A 957 -0.98 -7.50 12.69
N LEU A 958 0.33 -7.39 12.91
CA LEU A 958 1.07 -8.37 13.70
C LEU A 958 0.61 -8.31 15.16
N SER A 959 0.39 -9.47 15.78
CA SER A 959 0.05 -9.53 17.21
C SER A 959 1.29 -9.44 18.12
N GLY A 960 2.49 -9.42 17.54
CA GLY A 960 3.76 -9.56 18.26
C GLY A 960 4.03 -10.97 18.79
N ARG A 961 3.26 -11.97 18.33
CA ARG A 961 3.41 -13.38 18.72
C ARG A 961 3.72 -14.23 17.49
N SER A 962 4.46 -15.31 17.67
CA SER A 962 4.67 -16.35 16.65
C SER A 962 3.98 -17.64 17.07
N ALA A 963 3.67 -18.50 16.09
CA ALA A 963 3.11 -19.82 16.33
C ALA A 963 3.85 -20.87 15.49
N THR A 964 4.22 -21.96 16.15
CA THR A 964 4.75 -23.18 15.56
C THR A 964 3.77 -24.32 15.80
N ARG A 965 3.59 -25.19 14.81
CA ARG A 965 2.64 -26.30 14.83
C ARG A 965 3.28 -27.51 14.18
N GLY A 966 2.93 -28.72 14.64
CA GLY A 966 3.39 -29.95 14.01
C GLY A 966 2.46 -31.13 14.31
N LEU A 967 2.71 -32.23 13.61
CA LEU A 967 2.02 -33.50 13.78
C LEU A 967 3.06 -34.60 14.05
N ALA A 968 2.75 -35.48 14.99
CA ALA A 968 3.53 -36.68 15.27
C ALA A 968 2.71 -37.91 14.92
N GLU A 969 3.32 -38.84 14.18
CA GLU A 969 2.72 -40.13 13.83
C GLU A 969 3.28 -41.24 14.72
N TYR A 970 2.36 -42.09 15.19
CA TYR A 970 2.58 -43.22 16.07
C TYR A 970 1.93 -44.46 15.44
N PRO A 971 2.61 -45.16 14.52
CA PRO A 971 2.03 -46.29 13.79
C PRO A 971 1.50 -47.42 14.69
N ALA A 972 2.07 -47.58 15.90
CA ALA A 972 1.65 -48.57 16.89
C ALA A 972 0.64 -48.03 17.93
N GLY A 973 0.15 -46.80 17.75
CA GLY A 973 -0.71 -46.09 18.70
C GLY A 973 0.06 -45.19 19.67
N HIS A 974 -0.54 -44.05 20.04
CA HIS A 974 0.15 -43.01 20.83
C HIS A 974 -0.06 -43.10 22.36
N GLY A 975 -1.03 -43.88 22.84
CA GLY A 975 -1.30 -44.06 24.28
C GLY A 975 -1.97 -42.88 25.02
N PHE A 976 -2.00 -41.66 24.46
CA PHE A 976 -2.78 -40.54 25.02
C PHE A 976 -4.29 -40.85 25.09
N GLY A 977 -4.94 -40.42 26.19
CA GLY A 977 -6.41 -40.45 26.31
C GLY A 977 -7.11 -39.34 25.51
N PRO A 978 -8.45 -39.32 25.46
CA PRO A 978 -9.25 -38.35 24.70
C PRO A 978 -9.31 -36.97 25.40
N GLU A 979 -8.15 -36.38 25.69
CA GLU A 979 -8.01 -35.14 26.44
C GLU A 979 -7.15 -34.11 25.67
N ILE A 980 -7.54 -32.84 25.76
CA ILE A 980 -6.73 -31.72 25.30
C ILE A 980 -5.78 -31.33 26.44
N LEU A 981 -4.47 -31.47 26.23
CA LEU A 981 -3.45 -31.02 27.18
C LEU A 981 -2.95 -29.63 26.75
N GLN A 982 -3.09 -28.64 27.61
CA GLN A 982 -2.67 -27.27 27.35
C GLN A 982 -1.71 -26.79 28.43
N PHE A 983 -0.57 -26.23 28.03
CA PHE A 983 0.47 -25.74 28.94
C PHE A 983 0.60 -24.23 28.80
N ILE A 984 0.50 -23.51 29.92
CA ILE A 984 0.36 -22.05 29.90
C ILE A 984 1.31 -21.40 30.91
N GLY A 985 2.02 -20.34 30.49
CA GLY A 985 2.87 -19.52 31.35
C GLY A 985 4.31 -19.46 30.84
N GLN A 986 5.18 -18.76 31.57
CA GLN A 986 6.59 -18.58 31.19
C GLN A 986 6.80 -17.98 29.79
N GLY A 987 5.91 -17.08 29.35
CA GLY A 987 6.02 -16.40 28.06
C GLY A 987 5.48 -17.19 26.87
N PHE A 988 4.94 -18.39 27.08
CA PHE A 988 4.41 -19.22 26.01
C PHE A 988 3.07 -19.89 26.35
N ARG A 989 2.46 -20.47 25.33
CA ARG A 989 1.35 -21.41 25.40
C ARG A 989 1.66 -22.57 24.47
N SER A 990 1.55 -23.80 24.97
CA SER A 990 1.73 -25.02 24.19
C SER A 990 0.50 -25.92 24.33
N GLY A 991 0.29 -26.84 23.40
CA GLY A 991 -0.75 -27.86 23.55
C GLY A 991 -0.43 -29.14 22.79
N VAL A 992 -0.92 -30.26 23.34
CA VAL A 992 -0.84 -31.61 22.77
C VAL A 992 -2.26 -32.16 22.65
N LEU A 993 -2.63 -32.60 21.45
CA LEU A 993 -3.99 -32.87 21.02
C LEU A 993 -4.04 -34.14 20.16
N PRO A 994 -4.52 -35.27 20.68
CA PRO A 994 -4.72 -36.51 19.91
C PRO A 994 -5.70 -36.29 18.75
N CYS A 995 -5.28 -36.55 17.50
CA CYS A 995 -6.13 -36.40 16.32
C CYS A 995 -6.84 -37.71 15.98
N SER A 996 -6.08 -38.80 15.91
CA SER A 996 -6.52 -40.18 15.71
C SER A 996 -5.71 -41.09 16.65
N ASP A 997 -6.04 -42.37 16.75
CA ASP A 997 -5.29 -43.33 17.60
C ASP A 997 -3.79 -43.39 17.27
N THR A 998 -3.41 -43.00 16.05
CA THR A 998 -2.05 -43.02 15.54
C THR A 998 -1.43 -41.64 15.34
N SER A 999 -2.14 -40.53 15.57
CA SER A 999 -1.59 -39.20 15.26
C SER A 999 -1.90 -38.16 16.33
N VAL A 1000 -0.88 -37.35 16.69
CA VAL A 1000 -0.98 -36.34 17.74
C VAL A 1000 -0.52 -34.99 17.22
N TYR A 1001 -1.40 -33.99 17.33
CA TYR A 1001 -1.11 -32.61 16.97
C TYR A 1001 -0.53 -31.84 18.15
N TRP A 1002 0.44 -30.97 17.88
CA TRP A 1002 0.94 -30.03 18.87
C TRP A 1002 1.06 -28.62 18.31
N ASN A 1003 0.97 -27.64 19.21
CA ASN A 1003 1.17 -26.23 18.89
C ASN A 1003 1.96 -25.54 19.99
N TYR A 1004 2.70 -24.50 19.61
CA TYR A 1004 3.47 -23.65 20.49
C TYR A 1004 3.35 -22.20 20.04
N THR A 1005 2.94 -21.30 20.92
CA THR A 1005 2.78 -19.87 20.66
C THR A 1005 3.51 -19.05 21.72
N TRP A 1006 4.28 -18.04 21.31
CA TRP A 1006 5.09 -17.22 22.21
C TRP A 1006 5.30 -15.80 21.68
N TYR A 1007 5.88 -14.93 22.50
CA TYR A 1007 6.39 -13.61 22.11
C TYR A 1007 7.87 -13.74 21.73
N PRO A 1008 8.26 -13.56 20.45
CA PRO A 1008 9.66 -13.56 20.05
C PRO A 1008 10.43 -12.44 20.74
N SER A 1009 11.64 -12.72 21.18
CA SER A 1009 12.56 -11.78 21.81
C SER A 1009 13.95 -11.83 21.13
N PRO A 1010 14.75 -10.75 21.18
CA PRO A 1010 16.11 -10.78 20.63
C PRO A 1010 16.98 -11.91 21.20
N ASP A 1011 16.72 -12.34 22.43
CA ASP A 1011 17.43 -13.43 23.11
C ASP A 1011 17.08 -14.82 22.55
N ASP A 1012 16.03 -14.93 21.72
CA ASP A 1012 15.63 -16.21 21.12
C ASP A 1012 16.49 -16.59 19.90
N GLY A 1013 17.36 -15.69 19.44
CA GLY A 1013 18.33 -15.94 18.36
C GLY A 1013 17.70 -16.34 17.03
N ASP A 1014 18.42 -17.13 16.24
CA ASP A 1014 18.04 -17.57 14.89
C ASP A 1014 17.03 -18.74 14.86
N ALA A 1015 16.15 -18.84 15.87
CA ALA A 1015 15.21 -19.96 16.01
C ALA A 1015 14.27 -20.13 14.80
N GLU A 1016 13.94 -19.05 14.09
CA GLU A 1016 13.08 -19.07 12.90
C GLU A 1016 13.84 -19.40 11.59
N GLU A 1017 15.17 -19.55 11.61
CA GLU A 1017 15.96 -19.80 10.37
C GLU A 1017 15.77 -21.20 9.78
N SER A 1018 15.41 -22.21 10.59
CA SER A 1018 15.12 -23.55 10.09
C SER A 1018 14.17 -24.31 11.00
N VAL A 1019 13.46 -25.30 10.43
CA VAL A 1019 12.59 -26.20 11.20
C VAL A 1019 13.35 -26.92 12.31
N ALA A 1020 14.61 -27.29 12.06
CA ALA A 1020 15.46 -27.95 13.04
C ALA A 1020 15.73 -27.06 14.26
N LYS A 1021 16.18 -25.82 14.00
CA LYS A 1021 16.43 -24.82 15.05
C LYS A 1021 15.16 -24.50 15.82
N MET A 1022 14.03 -24.38 15.12
CA MET A 1022 12.74 -24.10 15.74
C MET A 1022 12.30 -25.23 16.68
N ARG A 1023 12.41 -26.49 16.23
CA ARG A 1023 12.07 -27.65 17.05
C ARG A 1023 12.99 -27.76 18.27
N SER A 1024 14.30 -27.60 18.10
CA SER A 1024 15.26 -27.57 19.22
C SER A 1024 14.97 -26.44 20.21
N TYR A 1025 14.57 -25.27 19.73
CA TYR A 1025 14.16 -24.14 20.56
C TYR A 1025 12.89 -24.45 21.36
N VAL A 1026 11.85 -25.00 20.72
CA VAL A 1026 10.61 -25.37 21.42
C VAL A 1026 10.90 -26.42 22.48
N LEU A 1027 11.66 -27.46 22.13
CA LEU A 1027 12.08 -28.49 23.08
C LEU A 1027 12.86 -27.88 24.25
N ALA A 1028 13.84 -27.00 24.00
CA ALA A 1028 14.60 -26.36 25.07
C ALA A 1028 13.71 -25.54 26.03
N LYS A 1029 12.76 -24.75 25.50
CA LYS A 1029 11.83 -23.96 26.32
C LYS A 1029 10.87 -24.84 27.12
N LEU A 1030 10.36 -25.92 26.51
CA LEU A 1030 9.44 -26.84 27.19
C LEU A 1030 10.15 -27.72 28.22
N THR A 1031 11.39 -28.15 27.97
CA THR A 1031 12.23 -28.88 28.94
C THR A 1031 12.64 -27.99 30.12
N ALA A 1032 12.89 -26.70 29.89
CA ALA A 1032 13.15 -25.74 30.96
C ALA A 1032 11.88 -25.45 31.80
N ALA A 1033 10.70 -25.69 31.23
CA ALA A 1033 9.43 -25.68 31.95
C ALA A 1033 9.14 -27.06 32.56
N LYS A 1034 8.23 -27.13 33.54
CA LYS A 1034 7.87 -28.40 34.20
C LYS A 1034 6.85 -29.20 33.38
N ILE A 1035 7.15 -29.44 32.11
CA ILE A 1035 6.26 -30.13 31.15
C ILE A 1035 6.49 -31.65 31.23
N PRO A 1036 5.44 -32.49 31.18
CA PRO A 1036 5.58 -33.95 31.19
C PRO A 1036 6.42 -34.48 30.01
N VAL A 1037 7.18 -35.54 30.24
CA VAL A 1037 8.10 -36.14 29.24
C VAL A 1037 7.32 -36.65 28.02
N GLU A 1038 6.12 -37.16 28.23
CA GLU A 1038 5.23 -37.64 27.17
C GLU A 1038 4.86 -36.52 26.18
N ALA A 1039 4.66 -35.29 26.67
CA ALA A 1039 4.36 -34.14 25.83
C ALA A 1039 5.60 -33.64 25.04
N LEU A 1040 6.81 -33.86 25.57
CA LEU A 1040 8.06 -33.57 24.87
C LEU A 1040 8.33 -34.59 23.75
N ASP A 1041 8.04 -35.87 23.98
CA ASP A 1041 8.18 -36.95 22.99
C ASP A 1041 7.38 -36.68 21.71
N VAL A 1042 6.16 -36.12 21.82
CA VAL A 1042 5.35 -35.73 20.66
C VAL A 1042 6.10 -34.75 19.74
N ILE A 1043 6.75 -33.75 20.34
CA ILE A 1043 7.48 -32.72 19.60
C ILE A 1043 8.77 -33.31 19.01
N GLU A 1044 9.40 -34.23 19.73
CA GLU A 1044 10.59 -34.96 19.29
C GLU A 1044 10.30 -36.00 18.18
N ARG A 1045 9.08 -36.52 18.07
CA ARG A 1045 8.72 -37.44 16.98
C ARG A 1045 8.24 -36.76 15.71
N SER A 1046 7.85 -35.49 15.80
CA SER A 1046 7.26 -34.78 14.67
C SER A 1046 8.26 -34.63 13.51
N GLU A 1047 7.83 -35.01 12.30
CA GLU A 1047 8.65 -34.91 11.10
C GLU A 1047 8.86 -33.45 10.65
N MET A 1048 10.01 -33.20 10.03
CA MET A 1048 10.50 -31.86 9.71
C MET A 1048 9.72 -31.17 8.58
N SER A 1049 8.98 -31.93 7.76
CA SER A 1049 8.08 -31.40 6.73
C SER A 1049 6.79 -30.81 7.30
N ASP A 1050 6.39 -31.22 8.50
CA ASP A 1050 5.08 -30.87 9.08
C ASP A 1050 5.11 -29.68 10.03
N VAL A 1051 6.31 -29.21 10.38
CA VAL A 1051 6.48 -28.11 11.32
C VAL A 1051 6.42 -26.77 10.58
N VAL A 1052 5.38 -25.99 10.86
CA VAL A 1052 5.17 -24.66 10.28
C VAL A 1052 5.25 -23.59 11.35
N SER A 1053 6.21 -22.67 11.22
CA SER A 1053 6.31 -21.46 12.05
C SER A 1053 5.83 -20.23 11.29
N SER A 1054 5.06 -19.37 11.95
CA SER A 1054 4.60 -18.12 11.34
C SER A 1054 4.27 -17.03 12.37
N PRO A 1055 4.58 -15.75 12.05
CA PRO A 1055 4.10 -14.62 12.82
C PRO A 1055 2.57 -14.54 12.77
N LEU A 1056 1.95 -14.40 13.94
CA LEU A 1056 0.50 -14.29 14.07
C LEU A 1056 0.01 -12.89 13.68
N ARG A 1057 -1.05 -12.88 12.88
CA ARG A 1057 -1.72 -11.66 12.42
C ARG A 1057 -3.19 -11.71 12.78
N PHE A 1058 -3.76 -10.53 13.03
CA PHE A 1058 -5.20 -10.38 13.19
C PHE A 1058 -5.66 -9.08 12.55
N ARG A 1059 -6.95 -8.99 12.19
CA ARG A 1059 -7.52 -7.72 11.72
C ARG A 1059 -8.10 -6.97 12.91
N SER A 1060 -7.73 -5.70 13.07
CA SER A 1060 -8.26 -4.89 14.18
C SER A 1060 -9.80 -4.96 14.24
N PRO A 1061 -10.41 -5.24 15.39
CA PRO A 1061 -11.87 -5.23 15.52
C PRO A 1061 -12.49 -3.90 15.07
N LEU A 1062 -11.81 -2.77 15.29
CA LEU A 1062 -12.25 -1.45 14.84
C LEU A 1062 -12.30 -1.34 13.31
N ALA A 1063 -11.42 -2.06 12.62
CA ALA A 1063 -11.45 -2.13 11.17
C ALA A 1063 -12.70 -2.84 10.64
N LEU A 1064 -13.20 -3.85 11.35
CA LEU A 1064 -14.43 -4.56 10.97
C LEU A 1064 -15.69 -3.79 11.33
N VAL A 1065 -15.63 -2.93 12.35
CA VAL A 1065 -16.72 -2.02 12.66
C VAL A 1065 -16.90 -0.98 11.55
N ARG A 1066 -15.81 -0.46 10.98
CA ARG A 1066 -15.83 0.62 9.98
C ARG A 1066 -15.78 0.15 8.54
N GLY A 1067 -15.20 -1.01 8.31
CA GLY A 1067 -14.93 -1.55 6.99
C GLY A 1067 -16.16 -2.17 6.34
N SER A 1068 -16.14 -2.20 5.01
CA SER A 1068 -17.13 -2.87 4.18
C SER A 1068 -16.78 -4.37 4.09
N ILE A 1069 -17.64 -5.21 4.66
CA ILE A 1069 -17.55 -6.69 4.55
C ILE A 1069 -18.11 -7.14 3.20
N SER A 1070 -19.11 -6.40 2.73
CA SER A 1070 -19.68 -6.48 1.39
C SER A 1070 -19.80 -5.08 0.79
N ARG A 1071 -19.76 -4.99 -0.55
CA ARG A 1071 -20.07 -3.79 -1.33
C ARG A 1071 -20.63 -4.23 -2.68
N GLY A 1072 -21.91 -3.93 -2.93
CA GLY A 1072 -22.60 -4.42 -4.12
C GLY A 1072 -22.59 -5.96 -4.15
N ASN A 1073 -22.20 -6.51 -5.29
CA ASN A 1073 -22.07 -7.95 -5.54
C ASN A 1073 -20.72 -8.58 -5.10
N VAL A 1074 -20.01 -7.98 -4.15
CA VAL A 1074 -18.71 -8.46 -3.64
C VAL A 1074 -18.73 -8.58 -2.13
N CYS A 1075 -18.20 -9.68 -1.57
CA CYS A 1075 -18.00 -9.84 -0.13
C CYS A 1075 -16.70 -10.60 0.22
N VAL A 1076 -16.36 -10.70 1.50
CA VAL A 1076 -15.24 -11.52 2.01
C VAL A 1076 -15.67 -12.49 3.12
N ALA A 1077 -14.96 -13.61 3.21
CA ALA A 1077 -15.17 -14.68 4.20
C ALA A 1077 -13.84 -15.32 4.66
N GLY A 1078 -13.87 -16.05 5.77
CA GLY A 1078 -12.69 -16.69 6.33
C GLY A 1078 -11.60 -15.68 6.72
N ASP A 1079 -10.33 -16.07 6.59
CA ASP A 1079 -9.19 -15.20 6.93
C ASP A 1079 -9.08 -13.95 6.04
N ALA A 1080 -9.78 -13.90 4.90
CA ALA A 1080 -9.91 -12.66 4.12
C ALA A 1080 -10.78 -11.63 4.84
N PHE A 1081 -11.71 -12.07 5.70
CA PHE A 1081 -12.62 -11.25 6.50
C PHE A 1081 -12.15 -11.09 7.95
N HIS A 1082 -11.95 -12.19 8.68
CA HIS A 1082 -11.70 -12.17 10.13
C HIS A 1082 -10.44 -12.94 10.55
N PRO A 1083 -9.26 -12.62 9.99
CA PRO A 1083 -8.03 -13.28 10.39
C PRO A 1083 -7.80 -13.06 11.89
N THR A 1084 -7.56 -14.15 12.61
CA THR A 1084 -7.54 -14.17 14.07
C THR A 1084 -6.36 -14.98 14.60
N THR A 1085 -5.95 -14.70 15.82
CA THR A 1085 -4.92 -15.49 16.51
C THR A 1085 -5.51 -16.83 16.98
N PRO A 1086 -4.70 -17.91 17.08
CA PRO A 1086 -5.21 -19.29 17.17
C PRO A 1086 -5.64 -19.71 18.58
N GLU A 1087 -5.59 -18.84 19.59
CA GLU A 1087 -5.70 -19.23 20.99
C GLU A 1087 -7.09 -19.79 21.36
N LEU A 1088 -8.14 -19.39 20.64
CA LEU A 1088 -9.48 -19.97 20.74
C LEU A 1088 -9.70 -21.19 19.82
N GLY A 1089 -8.83 -21.42 18.84
CA GLY A 1089 -9.06 -22.44 17.80
C GLY A 1089 -10.28 -22.17 16.89
N GLN A 1090 -10.69 -20.90 16.75
CA GLN A 1090 -11.96 -20.54 16.08
C GLN A 1090 -11.82 -20.06 14.64
N GLY A 1091 -10.61 -19.80 14.12
CA GLY A 1091 -10.44 -19.28 12.74
C GLY A 1091 -11.01 -20.21 11.67
N GLY A 1092 -10.57 -21.47 11.65
CA GLY A 1092 -11.11 -22.49 10.74
C GLY A 1092 -12.60 -22.79 10.98
N CYS A 1093 -13.05 -22.76 12.24
CA CYS A 1093 -14.46 -22.96 12.58
C CYS A 1093 -15.35 -21.85 12.02
N ALA A 1094 -14.96 -20.59 12.19
CA ALA A 1094 -15.67 -19.43 11.66
C ALA A 1094 -15.66 -19.38 10.13
N ALA A 1095 -14.60 -19.87 9.48
CA ALA A 1095 -14.54 -20.03 8.04
C ALA A 1095 -15.59 -21.03 7.51
N LEU A 1096 -15.82 -22.14 8.21
CA LEU A 1096 -16.88 -23.09 7.88
C LEU A 1096 -18.28 -22.50 8.13
N GLU A 1097 -18.46 -21.77 9.23
CA GLU A 1097 -19.70 -21.01 9.50
C GLU A 1097 -20.01 -20.04 8.35
N ASP A 1098 -19.01 -19.28 7.88
CA ASP A 1098 -19.21 -18.31 6.80
C ASP A 1098 -19.68 -18.98 5.51
N GLY A 1099 -19.15 -20.17 5.18
CA GLY A 1099 -19.55 -20.90 3.98
C GLY A 1099 -21.02 -21.29 3.97
N VAL A 1100 -21.54 -21.77 5.11
CA VAL A 1100 -22.95 -22.11 5.27
C VAL A 1100 -23.84 -20.86 5.23
N VAL A 1101 -23.46 -19.79 5.94
CA VAL A 1101 -24.25 -18.55 5.96
C VAL A 1101 -24.27 -17.88 4.58
N LEU A 1102 -23.16 -17.85 3.85
CA LEU A 1102 -23.10 -17.36 2.47
C LEU A 1102 -24.00 -18.16 1.54
N ALA A 1103 -23.90 -19.50 1.60
CA ALA A 1103 -24.72 -20.37 0.76
C ALA A 1103 -26.22 -20.17 1.04
N ARG A 1104 -26.62 -20.03 2.31
CA ARG A 1104 -28.00 -19.71 2.68
C ARG A 1104 -28.45 -18.36 2.13
N CYS A 1105 -27.70 -17.30 2.40
CA CYS A 1105 -28.06 -15.95 1.96
C CYS A 1105 -28.12 -15.83 0.43
N LEU A 1106 -27.16 -16.40 -0.30
CA LEU A 1106 -27.12 -16.31 -1.76
C LEU A 1106 -28.13 -17.24 -2.43
N SER A 1107 -28.36 -18.45 -1.92
CA SER A 1107 -29.36 -19.35 -2.51
C SER A 1107 -30.78 -18.79 -2.46
N GLU A 1108 -31.14 -18.05 -1.40
CA GLU A 1108 -32.40 -17.32 -1.33
C GLU A 1108 -32.57 -16.33 -2.51
N ALA A 1109 -31.49 -15.64 -2.90
CA ALA A 1109 -31.53 -14.69 -4.02
C ALA A 1109 -31.58 -15.39 -5.39
N PHE A 1110 -30.89 -16.52 -5.56
CA PHE A 1110 -30.83 -17.27 -6.83
C PHE A 1110 -32.01 -18.22 -7.07
N LEU A 1111 -32.82 -18.51 -6.04
CA LEU A 1111 -33.98 -19.41 -6.13
C LEU A 1111 -35.33 -18.69 -6.00
N ALA A 1112 -35.33 -17.37 -5.74
CA ALA A 1112 -36.53 -16.54 -5.80
C ALA A 1112 -36.86 -16.27 -7.28
N ASP A 1113 -38.02 -16.73 -7.73
CA ASP A 1113 -38.52 -16.80 -9.11
C ASP A 1113 -37.88 -17.90 -9.99
N GLY A 1114 -38.66 -18.95 -10.23
CA GLY A 1114 -38.24 -20.23 -10.79
C GLY A 1114 -37.23 -20.16 -11.94
N ALA A 1115 -36.01 -20.62 -11.66
CA ALA A 1115 -34.97 -21.23 -12.51
C ALA A 1115 -34.59 -20.63 -13.90
N GLU A 1116 -35.33 -19.67 -14.45
CA GLU A 1116 -35.13 -19.13 -15.80
C GLU A 1116 -34.64 -17.68 -15.85
N HIS A 1117 -34.48 -17.00 -14.70
CA HIS A 1117 -33.92 -15.64 -14.66
C HIS A 1117 -32.69 -15.54 -13.75
N ASP A 1118 -31.67 -14.86 -14.26
CA ASP A 1118 -30.50 -14.40 -13.51
C ASP A 1118 -30.97 -13.48 -12.37
N PRO A 1119 -30.56 -13.69 -11.10
CA PRO A 1119 -31.01 -12.85 -10.02
C PRO A 1119 -30.59 -11.41 -10.25
N GLY A 1120 -31.53 -10.48 -10.01
CA GLY A 1120 -31.25 -9.05 -10.12
C GLY A 1120 -30.09 -8.64 -9.20
N TYR A 1121 -29.27 -7.69 -9.65
CA TYR A 1121 -28.13 -7.15 -8.91
C TYR A 1121 -28.49 -6.69 -7.48
N GLU A 1122 -29.71 -6.16 -7.28
CA GLU A 1122 -30.23 -5.75 -5.97
C GLU A 1122 -30.45 -6.94 -5.03
N ALA A 1123 -31.00 -8.06 -5.52
CA ALA A 1123 -31.22 -9.26 -4.71
C ALA A 1123 -29.89 -9.87 -4.23
N VAL A 1124 -28.89 -9.92 -5.11
CA VAL A 1124 -27.52 -10.34 -4.76
C VAL A 1124 -26.92 -9.40 -3.72
N THR A 1125 -27.05 -8.09 -3.90
CA THR A 1125 -26.51 -7.10 -2.97
C THR A 1125 -27.14 -7.25 -1.58
N ALA A 1126 -28.48 -7.38 -1.51
CA ALA A 1126 -29.21 -7.60 -0.27
C ALA A 1126 -28.80 -8.91 0.43
N ALA A 1127 -28.58 -10.00 -0.33
CA ALA A 1127 -28.09 -11.26 0.21
C ALA A 1127 -26.70 -11.12 0.84
N LEU A 1128 -25.77 -10.43 0.19
CA LEU A 1128 -24.42 -10.20 0.72
C LEU A 1128 -24.41 -9.24 1.91
N GLU A 1129 -25.31 -8.27 1.95
CA GLU A 1129 -25.52 -7.40 3.11
C GLU A 1129 -26.07 -8.17 4.31
N LYS A 1130 -27.06 -9.05 4.11
CA LYS A 1130 -27.60 -9.95 5.15
C LYS A 1130 -26.49 -10.83 5.74
N TYR A 1131 -25.65 -11.42 4.89
CA TYR A 1131 -24.45 -12.16 5.34
C TYR A 1131 -23.52 -11.25 6.17
N ALA A 1132 -23.20 -10.06 5.66
CA ALA A 1132 -22.30 -9.13 6.35
C ALA A 1132 -22.82 -8.71 7.73
N GLU A 1133 -24.12 -8.47 7.87
CA GLU A 1133 -24.76 -8.10 9.14
C GLU A 1133 -24.68 -9.24 10.17
N GLU A 1134 -25.02 -10.46 9.75
CA GLU A 1134 -24.99 -11.64 10.62
C GLU A 1134 -23.56 -11.94 11.11
N ARG A 1135 -22.57 -11.77 10.23
CA ARG A 1135 -21.19 -12.18 10.49
C ARG A 1135 -20.29 -11.10 11.10
N ARG A 1136 -20.63 -9.81 10.95
CA ARG A 1136 -19.83 -8.68 11.48
C ARG A 1136 -19.49 -8.83 12.95
N TRP A 1137 -20.52 -8.96 13.78
CA TRP A 1137 -20.35 -9.01 15.24
C TRP A 1137 -19.73 -10.32 15.71
N ARG A 1138 -20.00 -11.43 15.00
CA ARG A 1138 -19.34 -12.70 15.25
C ARG A 1138 -17.83 -12.58 15.03
N GLY A 1139 -17.40 -12.06 13.89
CA GLY A 1139 -15.98 -11.87 13.57
C GLY A 1139 -15.27 -10.96 14.57
N ILE A 1140 -15.86 -9.80 14.90
CA ILE A 1140 -15.35 -8.86 15.91
C ILE A 1140 -15.15 -9.54 17.27
N ARG A 1141 -16.15 -10.30 17.72
CA ARG A 1141 -16.12 -10.96 19.03
C ARG A 1141 -15.03 -12.03 19.08
N LEU A 1142 -14.89 -12.84 18.03
CA LEU A 1142 -13.88 -13.89 17.94
C LEU A 1142 -12.46 -13.33 17.93
N ILE A 1143 -12.19 -12.32 17.11
CA ILE A 1143 -10.85 -11.70 17.03
C ILE A 1143 -10.47 -11.06 18.36
N THR A 1144 -11.38 -10.29 18.96
CA THR A 1144 -11.14 -9.59 20.22
C THR A 1144 -10.84 -10.58 21.33
N ALA A 1145 -11.67 -11.62 21.47
CA ALA A 1145 -11.50 -12.63 22.49
C ALA A 1145 -10.20 -13.41 22.29
N ALA A 1146 -9.86 -13.83 21.07
CA ALA A 1146 -8.62 -14.55 20.79
C ALA A 1146 -7.37 -13.75 21.16
N TYR A 1147 -7.35 -12.46 20.80
CA TYR A 1147 -6.24 -11.59 21.14
C TYR A 1147 -6.07 -11.43 22.66
N VAL A 1148 -7.16 -11.19 23.39
CA VAL A 1148 -7.16 -10.99 24.86
C VAL A 1148 -6.78 -12.28 25.59
N VAL A 1149 -7.35 -13.42 25.19
CA VAL A 1149 -7.03 -14.73 25.78
C VAL A 1149 -5.55 -15.04 25.59
N GLY A 1150 -4.99 -14.83 24.40
CA GLY A 1150 -3.56 -15.05 24.16
C GLY A 1150 -2.66 -14.15 25.01
N PHE A 1151 -3.02 -12.87 25.17
CA PHE A 1151 -2.32 -11.94 26.04
C PHE A 1151 -2.32 -12.41 27.51
N ILE A 1152 -3.46 -12.82 28.04
CA ILE A 1152 -3.56 -13.30 29.44
C ILE A 1152 -2.79 -14.61 29.63
N GLN A 1153 -2.95 -15.56 28.72
CA GLN A 1153 -2.33 -16.88 28.83
C GLN A 1153 -0.79 -16.79 28.81
N GLN A 1154 -0.21 -15.97 27.92
CA GLN A 1154 1.23 -15.92 27.71
C GLN A 1154 1.95 -14.85 28.54
N SER A 1155 1.24 -14.01 29.30
CA SER A 1155 1.83 -12.94 30.09
C SER A 1155 2.74 -13.45 31.23
N ASN A 1156 3.89 -12.79 31.38
CA ASN A 1156 4.81 -12.93 32.51
C ASN A 1156 4.66 -11.82 33.57
N ASN A 1157 3.71 -10.90 33.38
CA ASN A 1157 3.43 -9.88 34.39
C ASN A 1157 2.97 -10.57 35.70
N PRO A 1158 3.59 -10.27 36.87
CA PRO A 1158 3.27 -10.95 38.13
C PRO A 1158 1.78 -10.91 38.52
N VAL A 1159 1.10 -9.79 38.26
CA VAL A 1159 -0.33 -9.62 38.56
C VAL A 1159 -1.19 -10.47 37.63
N ILE A 1160 -0.92 -10.41 36.32
CA ILE A 1160 -1.65 -11.22 35.33
C ILE A 1160 -1.39 -12.70 35.55
N LYS A 1161 -0.15 -13.09 35.89
CA LYS A 1161 0.23 -14.45 36.27
C LYS A 1161 -0.62 -14.95 37.44
N PHE A 1162 -0.69 -14.18 38.53
CA PHE A 1162 -1.50 -14.51 39.69
C PHE A 1162 -2.98 -14.65 39.34
N LEU A 1163 -3.55 -13.68 38.61
CA LEU A 1163 -4.95 -13.71 38.18
C LEU A 1163 -5.24 -14.91 37.25
N ARG A 1164 -4.33 -15.23 36.33
CA ARG A 1164 -4.41 -16.40 35.44
C ARG A 1164 -4.47 -17.69 36.23
N GLU A 1165 -3.53 -17.89 37.14
CA GLU A 1165 -3.36 -19.15 37.88
C GLU A 1165 -4.49 -19.37 38.90
N LYS A 1166 -5.02 -18.30 39.52
CA LYS A 1166 -6.04 -18.43 40.56
C LYS A 1166 -7.48 -18.27 40.09
N PHE A 1167 -7.75 -17.49 39.04
CA PHE A 1167 -9.12 -17.09 38.68
C PHE A 1167 -9.46 -17.25 37.19
N LEU A 1168 -8.58 -16.82 36.29
CA LEU A 1168 -8.95 -16.65 34.88
C LEU A 1168 -8.86 -17.94 34.05
N SER A 1169 -8.00 -18.91 34.40
CA SER A 1169 -7.82 -20.12 33.57
C SER A 1169 -9.12 -20.91 33.36
N GLY A 1170 -9.90 -21.12 34.42
CA GLY A 1170 -11.21 -21.76 34.32
C GLY A 1170 -12.26 -20.92 33.58
N LEU A 1171 -12.26 -19.59 33.80
CA LEU A 1171 -13.20 -18.66 33.13
C LEU A 1171 -12.93 -18.58 31.62
N LEU A 1172 -11.66 -18.52 31.22
CA LEU A 1172 -11.24 -18.49 29.82
C LEU A 1172 -11.62 -19.80 29.12
N ALA A 1173 -11.42 -20.95 29.76
CA ALA A 1173 -11.83 -22.24 29.24
C ALA A 1173 -13.35 -22.35 29.02
N LYS A 1174 -14.16 -21.89 29.99
CA LYS A 1174 -15.62 -21.80 29.82
C LYS A 1174 -16.03 -20.83 28.71
N THR A 1175 -15.32 -19.72 28.56
CA THR A 1175 -15.59 -18.73 27.51
C THR A 1175 -15.36 -19.32 26.12
N MET A 1176 -14.29 -20.12 25.93
CA MET A 1176 -14.02 -20.84 24.68
C MET A 1176 -15.20 -21.75 24.29
N ILE A 1177 -15.71 -22.54 25.24
CA ILE A 1177 -16.84 -23.46 25.03
C ILE A 1177 -18.12 -22.70 24.66
N THR A 1178 -18.45 -21.63 25.39
CA THR A 1178 -19.65 -20.82 25.09
C THR A 1178 -19.60 -20.18 23.70
N MET A 1179 -18.40 -19.81 23.22
CA MET A 1179 -18.25 -19.22 21.88
C MET A 1179 -18.35 -20.28 20.77
N ALA A 1180 -18.11 -21.55 21.06
CA ALA A 1180 -18.28 -22.67 20.14
C ALA A 1180 -19.75 -23.07 19.89
N ASP A 1181 -20.70 -22.46 20.60
CA ASP A 1181 -22.10 -22.85 20.56
C ASP A 1181 -22.94 -22.09 19.51
N TYR A 1182 -22.27 -21.38 18.58
CA TYR A 1182 -22.92 -20.66 17.49
C TYR A 1182 -23.62 -21.62 16.52
N ASP A 1183 -24.76 -21.19 15.99
CA ASP A 1183 -25.55 -21.92 15.00
C ASP A 1183 -25.55 -21.12 13.70
N CYS A 1184 -25.00 -21.72 12.64
CA CYS A 1184 -24.97 -21.12 11.30
C CYS A 1184 -26.23 -21.43 10.48
N GLY A 1185 -27.17 -22.21 11.03
CA GLY A 1185 -28.40 -22.64 10.37
C GLY A 1185 -28.19 -23.86 9.46
N LYS A 1186 -29.24 -24.19 8.69
CA LYS A 1186 -29.29 -25.34 7.77
C LYS A 1186 -29.29 -24.90 6.31
N LEU A 1187 -28.77 -25.78 5.44
CA LEU A 1187 -28.94 -25.75 3.99
C LEU A 1187 -30.06 -26.71 3.56
#